data_AF-A0A182KD57-F1
#
_entry.id   AF-A0A182KD57-F1
#
_cell.length_a   1.000
_cell.length_b   1.000
_cell.length_c   1.000
_cell.angle_alpha   90.00
_cell.angle_beta   90.00
_cell.angle_gamma   90.00
#
_symmetry.space_group_name_H-M   'P 1'
#
loop_
_entity.id
_entity.type
_entity.pdbx_description
1 polymer ?
#
loop_
_entity_poly.entity_id
_entity_poly.type
_entity_poly.pdbx_seq_one_letter_code
_entity_poly.pdbx_strand_id
1 'polypeptide(L)'
;MMFVFHVDQGRMLTFKMECMFEDIRRLKELIERNHAIPARSIVLLVSGGELLEDESRACHYATGTDTNPIYMFCKTVGESPLLSPGPIKETEVDLEGLVRKNLELPVSYPTVAARAQLAQRIFEMGREELRRCESLIHEQHLQQQGWAAVVANMEDTIKEFQERCEYFNRYYEEQLRMHEEQLDILHSFDKSLQQLADIPILSSLMENAESRPYGVFDEVFNPSVTTNSGASRTASNNEQTSAQGGSGVIESTSAGVPAIEEKPASDDPPTEVQKVETIGSGTEMTTAMVDGTTEEITLTEVERAKGISLLDWISAMEGQLTLKRMAEECRINIEKFNRALLVNLNERIDKAVKASQSVEIKVVKGLEERLRGLDELLASAKKLLQDQNALAEGIVKNHERANKIGDVSVLPDLCAMHQNTMRLMKNNHAELLEYKRRCTVAKDELGLNLTKRIKYIMNVETRVHELDSTLQLYHTSLQRLQKHLSIIEQIHMVPCIYVSAVTEVVRRRMFSSAFLRWASDLACRLMAIHNDEVARRQDFSSLFEGHFLSSLFPGMNDMPPSYAIQAPSVFDSSLPALDKQDLQELSRYLPELTEKIPLPNIASVIDFFQTRSVEQQQLQHDEGSSVGKDSVRSKDNASSCENTGPSNVPGEQQSSVKESDKAGAESETDTEDYEKVQNQSPVEGRSTQEEAPKIPVTMTCSVATSTEPVETVCAETLTE
;
A
#
# COMPACT_ATOMS: atom_id res chain seq x y z
N MET A 1 -5.66 -36.06 13.20
CA MET A 1 -4.40 -36.16 12.44
C MET A 1 -4.43 -35.13 11.34
N MET A 2 -3.27 -34.65 10.91
CA MET A 2 -3.12 -33.70 9.83
C MET A 2 -2.51 -34.40 8.61
N PHE A 3 -2.98 -34.07 7.42
CA PHE A 3 -2.59 -34.74 6.18
C PHE A 3 -2.04 -33.76 5.13
N VAL A 4 -0.89 -34.11 4.57
CA VAL A 4 -0.21 -33.36 3.50
C VAL A 4 0.10 -34.32 2.36
N PHE A 5 -0.42 -34.07 1.17
CA PHE A 5 -0.31 -34.96 0.02
C PHE A 5 0.76 -34.48 -0.96
N HIS A 6 1.82 -35.28 -1.16
CA HIS A 6 2.89 -34.95 -2.11
C HIS A 6 2.44 -35.34 -3.53
N VAL A 7 2.10 -34.34 -4.35
CA VAL A 7 1.29 -34.51 -5.57
C VAL A 7 2.00 -35.34 -6.65
N ASP A 8 3.25 -35.05 -6.98
CA ASP A 8 3.97 -35.75 -8.06
C ASP A 8 4.43 -37.16 -7.65
N GLN A 9 4.82 -37.32 -6.38
CA GLN A 9 5.16 -38.62 -5.77
C GLN A 9 3.92 -39.46 -5.40
N GLY A 10 2.72 -38.86 -5.44
CA GLY A 10 1.45 -39.48 -5.12
C GLY A 10 1.40 -40.12 -3.72
N ARG A 11 1.99 -39.50 -2.70
CA ARG A 11 2.07 -40.09 -1.33
C ARG A 11 1.46 -39.19 -0.27
N MET A 12 0.69 -39.79 0.63
CA MET A 12 0.16 -39.10 1.82
C MET A 12 1.20 -39.05 2.94
N LEU A 13 1.45 -37.86 3.49
CA LEU A 13 2.24 -37.64 4.71
C LEU A 13 1.28 -37.38 5.86
N THR A 14 1.49 -38.04 7.00
CA THR A 14 0.64 -37.90 8.19
C THR A 14 1.40 -37.23 9.32
N PHE A 15 0.83 -36.14 9.84
CA PHE A 15 1.33 -35.37 10.97
C PHE A 15 0.32 -35.41 12.12
N LYS A 16 0.76 -35.02 13.32
CA LYS A 16 -0.16 -34.90 14.46
C LYS A 16 -1.11 -33.70 14.29
N MET A 17 -2.14 -33.62 15.14
CA MET A 17 -3.15 -32.56 15.01
C MET A 17 -2.63 -31.18 15.44
N GLU A 18 -1.66 -31.14 16.35
CA GLU A 18 -1.04 -29.94 16.89
C GLU A 18 -0.43 -29.06 15.78
N CYS A 19 0.11 -29.71 14.72
CA CYS A 19 0.67 -29.03 13.55
C CYS A 19 -0.35 -28.22 12.73
N MET A 20 -1.67 -28.37 12.97
CA MET A 20 -2.68 -27.48 12.37
C MET A 20 -2.64 -26.07 12.96
N PHE A 21 -2.15 -25.92 14.19
CA PHE A 21 -2.12 -24.67 14.95
C PHE A 21 -0.72 -24.03 15.02
N GLU A 22 0.30 -24.72 14.53
CA GLU A 22 1.64 -24.17 14.31
C GLU A 22 1.67 -23.39 12.98
N ASP A 23 2.61 -22.46 12.87
CA ASP A 23 2.75 -21.61 11.68
C ASP A 23 3.38 -22.43 10.53
N ILE A 24 2.99 -22.15 9.28
CA ILE A 24 3.28 -23.01 8.12
C ILE A 24 4.79 -23.18 7.83
N ARG A 25 5.62 -22.19 8.18
CA ARG A 25 7.08 -22.34 8.20
C ARG A 25 7.53 -23.56 9.01
N ARG A 26 6.93 -23.78 10.19
CA ARG A 26 7.27 -24.89 11.07
C ARG A 26 6.84 -26.25 10.50
N LEU A 27 5.73 -26.29 9.78
CA LEU A 27 5.32 -27.47 9.01
C LEU A 27 6.35 -27.80 7.92
N LYS A 28 6.84 -26.79 7.17
CA LYS A 28 7.89 -26.97 6.15
C LYS A 28 9.20 -27.50 6.77
N GLU A 29 9.64 -26.96 7.92
CA GLU A 29 10.79 -27.50 8.68
C GLU A 29 10.58 -28.95 9.15
N LEU A 30 9.36 -29.32 9.55
CA LEU A 30 9.03 -30.67 10.01
C LEU A 30 9.03 -31.67 8.85
N ILE A 31 8.57 -31.25 7.65
CA ILE A 31 8.69 -32.02 6.42
C ILE A 31 10.17 -32.19 6.03
N GLU A 32 11.00 -31.14 6.13
CA GLU A 32 12.45 -31.24 5.89
C GLU A 32 13.11 -32.24 6.84
N ARG A 33 12.82 -32.15 8.14
CA ARG A 33 13.37 -33.05 9.16
C ARG A 33 12.96 -34.51 8.98
N ASN A 34 11.72 -34.76 8.57
CA ASN A 34 11.15 -36.11 8.47
C ASN A 34 11.36 -36.76 7.10
N HIS A 35 11.54 -35.97 6.04
CA HIS A 35 11.53 -36.45 4.65
C HIS A 35 12.67 -35.90 3.78
N ALA A 36 13.60 -35.13 4.33
CA ALA A 36 14.78 -34.56 3.66
C ALA A 36 14.47 -33.68 2.43
N ILE A 37 13.28 -33.07 2.38
CA ILE A 37 12.87 -32.10 1.36
C ILE A 37 13.17 -30.68 1.90
N PRO A 38 14.07 -29.88 1.29
CA PRO A 38 14.43 -28.58 1.84
C PRO A 38 13.24 -27.63 2.00
N ALA A 39 13.02 -27.04 3.18
CA ALA A 39 11.84 -26.23 3.49
C ALA A 39 11.63 -25.08 2.49
N ARG A 40 12.73 -24.45 2.04
CA ARG A 40 12.75 -23.39 1.01
C ARG A 40 12.26 -23.81 -0.38
N SER A 41 12.21 -25.12 -0.68
CA SER A 41 11.66 -25.63 -1.93
C SER A 41 10.27 -26.25 -1.78
N ILE A 42 9.69 -26.28 -0.57
CA ILE A 42 8.32 -26.76 -0.36
C ILE A 42 7.31 -25.66 -0.73
N VAL A 43 6.41 -25.94 -1.67
CA VAL A 43 5.16 -25.19 -1.87
C VAL A 43 4.01 -26.02 -1.30
N LEU A 44 3.09 -25.34 -0.62
CA LEU A 44 1.87 -25.91 -0.03
C LEU A 44 0.68 -25.10 -0.54
N LEU A 45 -0.28 -25.77 -1.17
CA LEU A 45 -1.55 -25.19 -1.63
C LEU A 45 -2.73 -25.87 -0.93
N VAL A 46 -3.85 -25.17 -0.80
CA VAL A 46 -5.14 -25.77 -0.48
C VAL A 46 -5.91 -26.18 -1.74
N SER A 47 -6.97 -26.96 -1.60
CA SER A 47 -7.92 -27.16 -2.70
C SER A 47 -8.50 -25.82 -3.14
N GLY A 48 -8.46 -25.54 -4.45
CA GLY A 48 -8.74 -24.22 -5.02
C GLY A 48 -7.50 -23.44 -5.45
N GLY A 49 -6.29 -23.80 -4.97
CA GLY A 49 -5.03 -23.19 -5.43
C GLY A 49 -4.52 -22.00 -4.64
N GLU A 50 -5.16 -21.63 -3.53
CA GLU A 50 -4.63 -20.64 -2.59
C GLU A 50 -3.34 -21.16 -1.91
N LEU A 51 -2.35 -20.27 -1.77
CA LEU A 51 -1.01 -20.55 -1.26
C LEU A 51 -0.95 -20.39 0.26
N LEU A 52 -0.43 -21.37 0.99
CA LEU A 52 -0.21 -21.23 2.43
C LEU A 52 1.08 -20.44 2.71
N GLU A 53 0.90 -19.21 3.17
CA GLU A 53 1.98 -18.30 3.57
C GLU A 53 2.72 -18.80 4.81
N ASP A 54 4.01 -18.48 4.94
CA ASP A 54 4.88 -18.98 6.03
C ASP A 54 4.40 -18.63 7.45
N GLU A 55 3.82 -17.44 7.63
CA GLU A 55 3.31 -16.94 8.93
C GLU A 55 1.83 -17.31 9.18
N SER A 56 1.17 -17.96 8.20
CA SER A 56 -0.20 -18.43 8.34
C SER A 56 -0.26 -19.74 9.13
N ARG A 57 -1.46 -20.16 9.55
CA ARG A 57 -1.71 -21.43 10.22
C ARG A 57 -2.65 -22.29 9.40
N ALA A 58 -2.37 -23.59 9.31
CA ALA A 58 -3.20 -24.51 8.53
C ALA A 58 -4.67 -24.52 8.98
N CYS A 59 -4.96 -24.29 10.26
CA CYS A 59 -6.33 -24.22 10.80
C CYS A 59 -7.16 -23.00 10.35
N HIS A 60 -6.56 -22.00 9.70
CA HIS A 60 -7.33 -20.90 9.08
C HIS A 60 -7.97 -21.33 7.75
N TYR A 61 -7.51 -22.44 7.16
CA TYR A 61 -8.00 -22.98 5.89
C TYR A 61 -8.78 -24.28 6.12
N ALA A 62 -9.76 -24.57 5.26
CA ALA A 62 -10.61 -25.77 5.35
C ALA A 62 -9.92 -27.05 4.81
N THR A 63 -8.71 -27.35 5.29
CA THR A 63 -7.77 -28.35 4.74
C THR A 63 -7.19 -29.28 5.82
N GLY A 64 -6.25 -30.15 5.42
CA GLY A 64 -5.50 -31.03 6.31
C GLY A 64 -6.20 -32.34 6.69
N THR A 65 -7.34 -32.66 6.06
CA THR A 65 -8.05 -33.94 6.24
C THR A 65 -7.56 -35.00 5.26
N ASP A 66 -7.97 -36.26 5.45
CA ASP A 66 -7.67 -37.36 4.53
C ASP A 66 -8.32 -37.16 3.15
N THR A 67 -9.52 -36.60 3.13
CA THR A 67 -10.34 -36.29 1.95
C THR A 67 -10.04 -34.93 1.31
N ASN A 68 -9.47 -33.98 2.07
CA ASN A 68 -9.00 -32.68 1.58
C ASN A 68 -7.65 -32.31 2.25
N PRO A 69 -6.55 -32.95 1.85
CA PRO A 69 -5.22 -32.70 2.41
C PRO A 69 -4.65 -31.36 1.93
N ILE A 70 -3.56 -30.91 2.55
CA ILE A 70 -2.73 -29.84 1.98
C ILE A 70 -1.94 -30.41 0.81
N TYR A 71 -1.99 -29.79 -0.36
CA TYR A 71 -1.29 -30.25 -1.55
C TYR A 71 0.13 -29.71 -1.59
N MET A 72 1.12 -30.61 -1.61
CA MET A 72 2.54 -30.30 -1.60
C MET A 72 3.20 -30.61 -2.94
N PHE A 73 4.04 -29.68 -3.42
CA PHE A 73 5.02 -29.93 -4.47
C PHE A 73 6.35 -29.25 -4.19
N CYS A 74 7.40 -29.71 -4.86
CA CYS A 74 8.77 -29.22 -4.65
C CYS A 74 9.22 -28.28 -5.78
N LYS A 75 9.87 -27.16 -5.46
CA LYS A 75 10.53 -26.28 -6.45
C LYS A 75 11.77 -26.93 -7.06
N THR A 76 12.53 -27.68 -6.27
CA THR A 76 13.73 -28.40 -6.72
C THR A 76 13.35 -29.76 -7.30
N VAL A 77 12.69 -29.77 -8.47
CA VAL A 77 12.27 -31.02 -9.15
C VAL A 77 13.45 -31.70 -9.86
N GLY A 78 14.48 -32.08 -9.11
CA GLY A 78 15.69 -32.73 -9.61
C GLY A 78 16.58 -33.24 -8.48
N GLU A 79 17.33 -34.30 -8.77
CA GLU A 79 18.48 -34.80 -7.98
C GLU A 79 18.23 -35.23 -6.52
N SER A 80 16.98 -35.33 -6.07
CA SER A 80 16.60 -36.18 -4.95
C SER A 80 15.89 -37.46 -5.42
N PRO A 81 16.64 -38.52 -5.78
CA PRO A 81 16.16 -39.89 -5.68
C PRO A 81 16.09 -40.28 -4.19
N LEU A 82 15.36 -39.50 -3.40
CA LEU A 82 14.96 -39.86 -2.05
C LEU A 82 13.94 -40.99 -2.19
N LEU A 83 14.49 -42.19 -2.26
CA LEU A 83 13.79 -43.45 -2.17
C LEU A 83 12.68 -43.30 -1.10
N SER A 84 11.42 -43.25 -1.55
CA SER A 84 10.32 -43.72 -0.71
C SER A 84 10.77 -45.07 -0.18
N PRO A 85 10.87 -45.28 1.15
CA PRO A 85 11.72 -46.29 1.76
C PRO A 85 11.53 -47.63 1.06
N GLY A 86 12.55 -47.99 0.27
CA GLY A 86 12.38 -48.81 -0.94
C GLY A 86 11.55 -50.04 -0.63
N PRO A 87 10.43 -50.24 -1.36
CA PRO A 87 9.21 -50.87 -0.86
C PRO A 87 9.60 -52.04 0.01
N ILE A 88 9.30 -51.91 1.32
CA ILE A 88 9.69 -52.87 2.35
C ILE A 88 9.51 -54.24 1.73
N LYS A 89 10.56 -55.07 1.71
CA LYS A 89 10.49 -56.41 1.13
C LYS A 89 9.58 -57.25 2.00
N GLU A 90 8.28 -57.06 1.80
CA GLU A 90 7.22 -57.88 2.34
C GLU A 90 7.59 -59.31 1.98
N THR A 91 7.66 -60.16 2.99
CA THR A 91 8.18 -61.50 2.86
C THR A 91 7.23 -62.29 1.97
N GLU A 92 7.44 -62.22 0.66
CA GLU A 92 6.45 -62.56 -0.36
C GLU A 92 5.95 -63.98 -0.10
N VAL A 93 4.70 -64.05 0.36
CA VAL A 93 4.16 -65.29 0.88
C VAL A 93 3.96 -66.21 -0.31
N ASP A 94 4.82 -67.23 -0.42
CA ASP A 94 4.81 -68.26 -1.46
C ASP A 94 3.49 -69.05 -1.46
N LEU A 95 2.44 -68.42 -1.95
CA LEU A 95 1.09 -68.97 -2.01
C LEU A 95 1.04 -70.13 -3.00
N GLU A 96 1.85 -70.06 -4.07
CA GLU A 96 2.04 -71.14 -5.03
C GLU A 96 2.51 -72.41 -4.31
N GLY A 97 3.60 -72.34 -3.55
CA GLY A 97 4.12 -73.45 -2.76
C GLY A 97 3.25 -73.85 -1.57
N LEU A 98 2.59 -72.91 -0.89
CA LEU A 98 1.65 -73.21 0.20
C LEU A 98 0.42 -73.99 -0.31
N VAL A 99 -0.16 -73.57 -1.44
CA VAL A 99 -1.27 -74.28 -2.09
C VAL A 99 -0.77 -75.63 -2.59
N ARG A 100 0.36 -75.70 -3.30
CA ARG A 100 0.93 -76.95 -3.82
C ARG A 100 1.13 -77.99 -2.70
N LYS A 101 1.80 -77.63 -1.62
CA LYS A 101 1.97 -78.46 -0.41
C LYS A 101 0.63 -78.91 0.16
N ASN A 102 -0.39 -78.04 0.20
CA ASN A 102 -1.72 -78.39 0.68
C ASN A 102 -2.51 -79.30 -0.27
N LEU A 103 -2.27 -79.24 -1.59
CA LEU A 103 -2.85 -80.18 -2.55
C LEU A 103 -2.27 -81.59 -2.37
N GLU A 104 -0.98 -81.69 -2.05
CA GLU A 104 -0.22 -82.94 -1.85
C GLU A 104 -0.54 -83.68 -0.53
N LEU A 105 -1.17 -83.01 0.45
CA LEU A 105 -1.53 -83.63 1.74
C LEU A 105 -2.51 -84.82 1.59
N PRO A 106 -2.30 -85.92 2.36
CA PRO A 106 -3.13 -87.12 2.29
C PRO A 106 -4.53 -86.92 2.90
N VAL A 107 -5.51 -87.70 2.43
CA VAL A 107 -6.91 -87.63 2.92
C VAL A 107 -6.98 -87.89 4.43
N SER A 108 -7.32 -86.86 5.21
CA SER A 108 -7.40 -86.92 6.68
C SER A 108 -8.12 -85.69 7.26
N TYR A 109 -8.67 -85.80 8.48
CA TYR A 109 -9.27 -84.64 9.18
C TYR A 109 -8.29 -83.47 9.37
N PRO A 110 -7.03 -83.67 9.80
CA PRO A 110 -6.02 -82.60 9.83
C PRO A 110 -5.79 -81.91 8.47
N THR A 111 -5.89 -82.65 7.36
CA THR A 111 -5.75 -82.07 6.01
C THR A 111 -6.94 -81.19 5.62
N VAL A 112 -8.16 -81.59 6.01
CA VAL A 112 -9.36 -80.76 5.83
C VAL A 112 -9.25 -79.48 6.68
N ALA A 113 -8.75 -79.57 7.91
CA ALA A 113 -8.50 -78.43 8.78
C ALA A 113 -7.42 -77.48 8.23
N ALA A 114 -6.27 -78.01 7.78
CA ALA A 114 -5.18 -77.23 7.20
C ALA A 114 -5.62 -76.49 5.92
N ARG A 115 -6.45 -77.12 5.08
CA ARG A 115 -7.03 -76.47 3.89
C ARG A 115 -8.01 -75.36 4.26
N ALA A 116 -8.80 -75.49 5.33
CA ALA A 116 -9.66 -74.43 5.85
C ALA A 116 -8.84 -73.22 6.36
N GLN A 117 -7.77 -73.46 7.11
CA GLN A 117 -6.86 -72.42 7.59
C GLN A 117 -6.17 -71.70 6.43
N LEU A 118 -5.69 -72.43 5.41
CA LEU A 118 -5.08 -71.78 4.23
C LEU A 118 -6.13 -71.03 3.39
N ALA A 119 -7.37 -71.51 3.29
CA ALA A 119 -8.44 -70.80 2.60
C ALA A 119 -8.76 -69.44 3.26
N GLN A 120 -8.88 -69.41 4.59
CA GLN A 120 -9.02 -68.17 5.36
C GLN A 120 -7.84 -67.23 5.10
N ARG A 121 -6.59 -67.73 5.20
CA ARG A 121 -5.38 -66.94 4.93
C ARG A 121 -5.32 -66.38 3.51
N ILE A 122 -5.79 -67.12 2.50
CA ILE A 122 -5.88 -66.61 1.11
C ILE A 122 -6.83 -65.43 1.01
N PHE A 123 -8.00 -65.51 1.65
CA PHE A 123 -8.95 -64.41 1.71
C PHE A 123 -8.38 -63.19 2.48
N GLU A 124 -7.68 -63.40 3.60
CA GLU A 124 -7.04 -62.32 4.35
C GLU A 124 -5.96 -61.58 3.54
N MET A 125 -5.15 -62.32 2.77
CA MET A 125 -4.17 -61.72 1.84
C MET A 125 -4.88 -60.99 0.69
N GLY A 126 -5.95 -61.57 0.13
CA GLY A 126 -6.79 -60.89 -0.88
C GLY A 126 -7.42 -59.59 -0.37
N ARG A 127 -7.80 -59.52 0.90
CA ARG A 127 -8.35 -58.31 1.54
C ARG A 127 -7.32 -57.19 1.65
N GLU A 128 -6.08 -57.49 2.02
CA GLU A 128 -5.02 -56.48 2.06
C GLU A 128 -4.58 -56.05 0.64
N GLU A 129 -4.59 -56.96 -0.33
CA GLU A 129 -4.37 -56.62 -1.74
C GLU A 129 -5.47 -55.72 -2.32
N LEU A 130 -6.74 -55.93 -1.94
CA LEU A 130 -7.82 -55.00 -2.26
C LEU A 130 -7.61 -53.63 -1.60
N ARG A 131 -7.26 -53.59 -0.30
CA ARG A 131 -7.01 -52.34 0.44
C ARG A 131 -5.91 -51.50 -0.19
N ARG A 132 -4.91 -52.15 -0.80
CA ARG A 132 -3.85 -51.50 -1.60
C ARG A 132 -4.38 -50.92 -2.90
N CYS A 133 -5.27 -51.62 -3.60
CA CYS A 133 -5.95 -51.09 -4.78
C CYS A 133 -6.78 -49.84 -4.43
N GLU A 134 -7.54 -49.87 -3.33
CA GLU A 134 -8.29 -48.71 -2.83
C GLU A 134 -7.37 -47.51 -2.55
N SER A 135 -6.26 -47.74 -1.83
CA SER A 135 -5.26 -46.71 -1.54
C SER A 135 -4.66 -46.13 -2.83
N LEU A 136 -4.19 -46.97 -3.76
CA LEU A 136 -3.53 -46.53 -5.00
C LEU A 136 -4.46 -45.72 -5.92
N ILE A 137 -5.77 -45.99 -5.88
CA ILE A 137 -6.76 -45.28 -6.69
C ILE A 137 -7.17 -43.97 -6.01
N HIS A 138 -7.41 -43.98 -4.70
CA HIS A 138 -7.65 -42.77 -3.92
C HIS A 138 -6.48 -41.78 -4.01
N GLU A 139 -5.23 -42.27 -3.94
CA GLU A 139 -4.04 -41.45 -4.17
C GLU A 139 -4.05 -40.81 -5.57
N GLN A 140 -4.46 -41.52 -6.63
CA GLN A 140 -4.54 -40.93 -7.98
C GLN A 140 -5.65 -39.89 -8.13
N HIS A 141 -6.79 -40.06 -7.44
CA HIS A 141 -7.82 -39.01 -7.33
C HIS A 141 -7.27 -37.76 -6.61
N LEU A 142 -6.49 -37.93 -5.54
CA LEU A 142 -5.78 -36.81 -4.87
C LEU A 142 -4.68 -36.19 -5.76
N GLN A 143 -4.03 -36.96 -6.65
CA GLN A 143 -3.11 -36.42 -7.66
C GLN A 143 -3.84 -35.53 -8.68
N GLN A 144 -5.07 -35.88 -9.08
CA GLN A 144 -5.89 -35.01 -9.93
C GLN A 144 -6.28 -33.71 -9.22
N GLN A 145 -6.74 -33.78 -7.97
CA GLN A 145 -7.15 -32.60 -7.20
C GLN A 145 -5.97 -31.68 -6.90
N GLY A 146 -4.83 -32.23 -6.48
CA GLY A 146 -3.60 -31.47 -6.27
C GLY A 146 -3.05 -30.84 -7.55
N TRP A 147 -3.21 -31.51 -8.69
CA TRP A 147 -2.89 -30.91 -10.00
C TRP A 147 -3.82 -29.73 -10.33
N ALA A 148 -5.12 -29.85 -10.07
CA ALA A 148 -6.07 -28.76 -10.28
C ALA A 148 -5.75 -27.53 -9.41
N ALA A 149 -5.35 -27.74 -8.15
CA ALA A 149 -4.89 -26.66 -7.27
C ALA A 149 -3.65 -25.93 -7.82
N VAL A 150 -2.66 -26.67 -8.36
CA VAL A 150 -1.47 -26.07 -9.01
C VAL A 150 -1.84 -25.28 -10.26
N VAL A 151 -2.80 -25.75 -11.07
CA VAL A 151 -3.26 -25.01 -12.26
C VAL A 151 -3.98 -23.72 -11.86
N ALA A 152 -4.87 -23.76 -10.88
CA ALA A 152 -5.57 -22.57 -10.38
C ALA A 152 -4.59 -21.52 -9.83
N ASN A 153 -3.63 -21.94 -8.99
CA ASN A 153 -2.60 -21.06 -8.45
C ASN A 153 -1.81 -20.31 -9.54
N MET A 154 -1.43 -21.02 -10.62
CA MET A 154 -0.78 -20.42 -11.78
C MET A 154 -1.72 -19.48 -12.54
N GLU A 155 -3.00 -19.84 -12.72
CA GLU A 155 -3.98 -19.00 -13.44
C GLU A 155 -4.24 -17.68 -12.74
N ASP A 156 -4.40 -17.67 -11.41
CA ASP A 156 -4.58 -16.45 -10.62
C ASP A 156 -3.30 -15.59 -10.61
N THR A 157 -2.12 -16.20 -10.40
CA THR A 157 -0.82 -15.51 -10.47
C THR A 157 -0.60 -14.83 -11.84
N ILE A 158 -1.02 -15.48 -12.93
CA ILE A 158 -0.96 -14.92 -14.28
C ILE A 158 -1.95 -13.76 -14.46
N LYS A 159 -3.16 -13.88 -13.93
CA LYS A 159 -4.20 -12.84 -14.00
C LYS A 159 -3.76 -11.56 -13.28
N GLU A 160 -3.26 -11.66 -12.05
CA GLU A 160 -2.71 -10.52 -11.30
C GLU A 160 -1.51 -9.88 -12.00
N PHE A 161 -0.68 -10.67 -12.67
CA PHE A 161 0.41 -10.16 -13.49
C PHE A 161 -0.09 -9.42 -14.74
N GLN A 162 -1.12 -9.93 -15.42
CA GLN A 162 -1.73 -9.25 -16.58
C GLN A 162 -2.35 -7.91 -16.20
N GLU A 163 -3.11 -7.84 -15.10
CA GLU A 163 -3.74 -6.59 -14.62
C GLU A 163 -2.67 -5.51 -14.31
N ARG A 164 -1.54 -5.92 -13.72
CA ARG A 164 -0.40 -5.01 -13.45
C ARG A 164 0.35 -4.61 -14.73
N CYS A 165 0.40 -5.48 -15.74
CA CYS A 165 0.91 -5.13 -17.08
C CYS A 165 0.00 -4.10 -17.79
N GLU A 166 -1.32 -4.23 -17.70
CA GLU A 166 -2.27 -3.27 -18.28
C GLU A 166 -2.17 -1.88 -17.62
N TYR A 167 -2.08 -1.84 -16.29
CA TYR A 167 -1.83 -0.60 -15.54
C TYR A 167 -0.51 0.06 -15.95
N PHE A 168 0.59 -0.71 -15.99
CA PHE A 168 1.90 -0.22 -16.38
C PHE A 168 1.91 0.31 -17.82
N ASN A 169 1.30 -0.41 -18.76
CA ASN A 169 1.24 0.00 -20.17
C ASN A 169 0.51 1.34 -20.34
N ARG A 170 -0.65 1.52 -19.68
CA ARG A 170 -1.37 2.80 -19.65
C ARG A 170 -0.48 3.94 -19.15
N TYR A 171 0.20 3.75 -18.02
CA TYR A 171 1.08 4.75 -17.43
C TYR A 171 2.27 5.09 -18.34
N TYR A 172 2.88 4.08 -18.97
CA TYR A 172 4.00 4.27 -19.91
C TYR A 172 3.57 5.01 -21.18
N GLU A 173 2.41 4.69 -21.76
CA GLU A 173 1.88 5.42 -22.92
C GLU A 173 1.52 6.88 -22.58
N GLU A 174 1.08 7.16 -21.36
CA GLU A 174 0.89 8.52 -20.89
C GLU A 174 2.22 9.29 -20.76
N GLN A 175 3.28 8.69 -20.21
CA GLN A 175 4.61 9.33 -20.20
C GLN A 175 5.12 9.58 -21.64
N LEU A 176 5.03 8.59 -22.53
CA LEU A 176 5.44 8.71 -23.93
C LEU A 176 4.76 9.87 -24.68
N ARG A 177 3.51 10.21 -24.33
CA ARG A 177 2.79 11.36 -24.93
C ARG A 177 3.44 12.70 -24.55
N MET A 178 4.05 12.79 -23.36
CA MET A 178 4.57 14.03 -22.79
C MET A 178 6.09 14.18 -22.98
N HIS A 179 6.78 13.13 -23.47
CA HIS A 179 8.24 13.14 -23.69
C HIS A 179 8.72 14.27 -24.62
N GLU A 180 7.93 14.71 -25.60
CA GLU A 180 8.31 15.81 -26.51
C GLU A 180 8.35 17.16 -25.78
N GLU A 181 7.27 17.51 -25.08
CA GLU A 181 7.17 18.70 -24.23
C GLU A 181 8.26 18.70 -23.11
N GLN A 182 8.51 17.53 -22.51
CA GLN A 182 9.54 17.35 -21.49
C GLN A 182 10.97 17.53 -22.04
N LEU A 183 11.22 17.18 -23.31
CA LEU A 183 12.51 17.43 -23.96
C LEU A 183 12.72 18.92 -24.28
N ASP A 184 11.68 19.65 -24.69
CA ASP A 184 11.77 21.10 -24.89
C ASP A 184 12.06 21.86 -23.58
N ILE A 185 11.45 21.41 -22.48
CA ILE A 185 11.75 21.88 -21.11
C ILE A 185 13.23 21.59 -20.74
N LEU A 186 13.77 20.42 -21.12
CA LEU A 186 15.19 20.11 -20.89
C LEU A 186 16.13 20.93 -21.80
N HIS A 187 15.80 21.11 -23.08
CA HIS A 187 16.59 21.87 -24.05
C HIS A 187 16.67 23.37 -23.73
N SER A 188 15.71 23.89 -22.97
CA SER A 188 15.71 25.27 -22.48
C SER A 188 16.36 25.45 -21.10
N PHE A 189 16.60 24.37 -20.35
CA PHE A 189 16.99 24.41 -18.93
C PHE A 189 18.27 25.21 -18.65
N ASP A 190 19.33 25.04 -19.44
CA ASP A 190 20.58 25.81 -19.26
C ASP A 190 20.38 27.32 -19.38
N LYS A 191 19.41 27.78 -20.20
CA LYS A 191 19.08 29.20 -20.35
C LYS A 191 18.35 29.72 -19.11
N SER A 192 17.46 28.91 -18.53
CA SER A 192 16.73 29.26 -17.30
C SER A 192 17.64 29.25 -16.08
N LEU A 193 18.62 28.34 -16.01
CA LEU A 193 19.71 28.44 -15.03
C LEU A 193 20.49 29.74 -15.23
N GLN A 194 20.90 30.09 -16.45
CA GLN A 194 21.60 31.36 -16.70
C GLN A 194 20.76 32.57 -16.26
N GLN A 195 19.47 32.60 -16.60
CA GLN A 195 18.55 33.66 -16.17
C GLN A 195 18.43 33.74 -14.64
N LEU A 196 18.44 32.62 -13.93
CA LEU A 196 18.40 32.58 -12.46
C LEU A 196 19.71 33.04 -11.79
N ALA A 197 20.85 32.97 -12.49
CA ALA A 197 22.12 33.52 -12.02
C ALA A 197 22.15 35.06 -12.09
N ASP A 198 21.46 35.63 -13.08
CA ASP A 198 21.39 37.09 -13.28
C ASP A 198 20.36 37.79 -12.36
N ILE A 199 19.45 37.05 -11.71
CA ILE A 199 18.45 37.63 -10.77
C ILE A 199 18.99 37.57 -9.32
N PRO A 200 19.21 38.73 -8.65
CA PRO A 200 19.58 38.75 -7.23
C PRO A 200 18.36 38.50 -6.33
N ILE A 201 18.61 38.00 -5.12
CA ILE A 201 17.62 38.12 -4.04
C ILE A 201 17.63 39.56 -3.53
N LEU A 202 16.45 40.18 -3.52
CA LEU A 202 16.25 41.55 -3.01
C LEU A 202 16.64 41.65 -1.53
N SER A 203 17.29 42.75 -1.15
CA SER A 203 17.82 42.97 0.21
C SER A 203 16.79 42.71 1.32
N SER A 204 15.55 43.14 1.09
CA SER A 204 14.38 42.96 1.97
C SER A 204 13.96 41.50 2.23
N LEU A 205 14.61 40.52 1.58
CA LEU A 205 14.37 39.09 1.71
C LEU A 205 15.58 38.31 2.26
N MET A 206 16.77 38.92 2.39
CA MET A 206 18.02 38.19 2.65
C MET A 206 18.02 37.44 3.99
N GLU A 207 17.43 38.01 5.05
CA GLU A 207 17.25 37.35 6.37
C GLU A 207 16.46 36.02 6.26
N ASN A 208 15.50 35.94 5.34
CA ASN A 208 14.72 34.72 5.07
C ASN A 208 15.48 33.72 4.17
N ALA A 209 16.40 34.21 3.33
CA ALA A 209 17.20 33.39 2.42
C ALA A 209 18.40 32.75 3.15
N GLU A 210 19.08 33.50 4.00
CA GLU A 210 20.22 33.04 4.82
C GLU A 210 19.79 32.00 5.87
N SER A 211 18.60 32.19 6.47
CA SER A 211 18.06 31.25 7.47
C SER A 211 17.53 29.94 6.87
N ARG A 212 17.32 29.88 5.54
CA ARG A 212 16.92 28.68 4.79
C ARG A 212 17.44 28.70 3.34
N PRO A 213 18.69 28.27 3.07
CA PRO A 213 19.08 27.88 1.71
C PRO A 213 18.14 26.77 1.23
N TYR A 214 17.64 26.80 -0.02
CA TYR A 214 16.62 25.83 -0.43
C TYR A 214 17.18 24.41 -0.34
N GLY A 215 18.24 24.12 -1.13
CA GLY A 215 19.29 23.08 -0.98
C GLY A 215 18.89 21.61 -0.83
N VAL A 216 17.70 21.33 -0.33
CA VAL A 216 17.17 20.05 0.07
C VAL A 216 16.38 19.49 -1.11
N PHE A 217 17.12 19.17 -2.17
CA PHE A 217 16.62 18.22 -3.14
C PHE A 217 16.68 16.82 -2.52
N ASP A 218 17.85 16.36 -2.04
CA ASP A 218 18.13 14.94 -1.77
C ASP A 218 17.26 14.25 -0.68
N GLU A 219 16.69 14.97 0.30
CA GLU A 219 15.73 14.35 1.26
C GLU A 219 14.46 13.80 0.55
N VAL A 220 14.13 14.31 -0.63
CA VAL A 220 13.00 13.82 -1.46
C VAL A 220 13.40 12.58 -2.29
N PHE A 221 14.69 12.22 -2.32
CA PHE A 221 15.28 11.28 -3.28
C PHE A 221 15.65 9.93 -2.64
N ASN A 222 15.94 9.86 -1.33
CA ASN A 222 16.28 8.60 -0.62
C ASN A 222 15.65 8.48 0.79
N PRO A 223 14.49 7.80 0.94
CA PRO A 223 13.91 7.48 2.25
C PRO A 223 14.73 6.50 3.11
N SER A 224 15.76 5.87 2.54
CA SER A 224 16.48 4.72 3.09
C SER A 224 17.80 5.06 3.80
N VAL A 225 18.18 6.34 3.91
CA VAL A 225 19.46 6.78 4.52
C VAL A 225 19.23 7.74 5.69
N THR A 226 18.43 7.33 6.67
CA THR A 226 18.24 8.08 7.92
C THR A 226 19.40 7.84 8.90
N THR A 227 20.46 8.65 8.82
CA THR A 227 21.55 8.65 9.83
C THR A 227 21.86 10.05 10.36
N ASN A 228 21.13 10.44 11.41
CA ASN A 228 21.53 11.39 12.46
C ASN A 228 22.42 12.59 12.06
N SER A 229 21.80 13.66 11.52
CA SER A 229 22.38 15.02 11.53
C SER A 229 21.27 16.10 11.55
N GLY A 230 20.49 16.15 12.63
CA GLY A 230 19.32 17.03 12.79
C GLY A 230 19.33 17.88 14.07
N ALA A 231 20.51 18.32 14.52
CA ALA A 231 20.69 18.88 15.87
C ALA A 231 20.73 20.42 15.91
N SER A 232 19.59 21.09 15.66
CA SER A 232 19.33 22.45 16.18
C SER A 232 17.85 22.84 16.13
N ARG A 233 17.20 22.84 17.30
CA ARG A 233 15.97 23.61 17.57
C ARG A 233 16.02 24.17 19.00
N THR A 234 16.56 25.37 19.12
CA THR A 234 16.20 26.31 20.20
C THR A 234 14.95 27.10 19.75
N ALA A 235 14.10 27.65 20.62
CA ALA A 235 14.19 27.75 22.08
C ALA A 235 12.85 27.43 22.80
N SER A 236 12.93 27.28 24.13
CA SER A 236 11.81 27.22 25.09
C SER A 236 10.72 28.27 24.82
N ASN A 237 9.45 27.88 24.77
CA ASN A 237 8.52 27.68 25.89
C ASN A 237 8.26 28.94 26.74
N ASN A 238 6.98 29.32 26.88
CA ASN A 238 6.47 29.87 28.13
C ASN A 238 4.96 29.61 28.29
N GLU A 239 4.58 28.66 29.14
CA GLU A 239 3.28 28.66 29.83
C GLU A 239 3.37 27.82 31.11
N GLN A 240 2.69 28.23 32.18
CA GLN A 240 2.80 27.65 33.52
C GLN A 240 1.43 27.29 34.10
N THR A 241 1.19 26.02 34.43
CA THR A 241 0.10 25.61 35.36
C THR A 241 0.48 24.43 36.27
N SER A 242 0.92 24.78 37.48
CA SER A 242 0.55 24.16 38.76
C SER A 242 0.25 22.65 38.90
N ALA A 243 1.18 21.96 39.58
CA ALA A 243 0.98 21.27 40.89
C ALA A 243 0.40 19.82 40.99
N GLN A 244 0.91 19.12 42.02
CA GLN A 244 0.53 17.80 42.58
C GLN A 244 0.81 16.56 41.67
N GLY A 245 1.28 15.41 42.17
CA GLY A 245 1.83 15.07 43.49
C GLY A 245 1.79 13.54 43.77
N GLY A 246 2.93 12.89 44.04
CA GLY A 246 3.01 11.44 44.30
C GLY A 246 4.42 10.94 44.66
N SER A 247 4.55 9.75 45.25
CA SER A 247 5.81 9.21 45.81
C SER A 247 5.95 7.67 45.67
N GLY A 248 7.18 7.14 45.67
CA GLY A 248 7.52 5.71 45.54
C GLY A 248 8.76 5.48 44.65
N VAL A 249 10.00 5.64 45.13
CA VAL A 249 10.82 4.73 45.98
C VAL A 249 11.59 3.65 45.18
N ILE A 250 12.87 3.95 44.93
CA ILE A 250 14.12 3.13 45.00
C ILE A 250 14.01 1.60 44.78
N GLU A 251 14.74 1.06 43.77
CA GLU A 251 15.96 0.25 44.03
C GLU A 251 16.83 -0.03 42.78
N SER A 252 18.15 -0.11 43.00
CA SER A 252 19.18 -0.47 42.01
C SER A 252 20.19 -1.41 42.69
N THR A 253 20.56 -2.52 42.06
CA THR A 253 21.69 -3.36 42.52
C THR A 253 22.55 -3.87 41.35
N SER A 254 23.85 -4.01 41.60
CA SER A 254 24.85 -4.44 40.62
C SER A 254 26.09 -5.03 41.30
N ALA A 255 26.52 -6.24 40.94
CA ALA A 255 27.87 -6.77 41.23
C ALA A 255 28.15 -8.05 40.42
N GLY A 256 29.40 -8.28 39.99
CA GLY A 256 29.80 -9.53 39.32
C GLY A 256 31.12 -9.43 38.54
N VAL A 257 32.26 -9.56 39.23
CA VAL A 257 33.65 -9.44 38.73
C VAL A 257 34.48 -10.48 39.52
N PRO A 258 35.33 -11.35 38.90
CA PRO A 258 36.70 -10.96 38.53
C PRO A 258 37.30 -11.65 37.27
N ALA A 259 38.56 -11.28 36.96
CA ALA A 259 39.42 -11.83 35.92
C ALA A 259 40.74 -12.38 36.53
N ILE A 260 41.66 -12.91 35.71
CA ILE A 260 43.15 -12.85 35.76
C ILE A 260 43.76 -13.98 34.89
N GLU A 261 44.72 -13.64 34.02
CA GLU A 261 46.10 -14.20 33.91
C GLU A 261 46.89 -13.47 32.79
N GLU A 262 48.23 -13.59 32.74
CA GLU A 262 49.12 -12.64 32.03
C GLU A 262 50.15 -13.27 31.05
N LYS A 263 50.52 -12.48 30.02
CA LYS A 263 51.91 -12.31 29.47
C LYS A 263 52.59 -13.52 28.77
N PRO A 264 53.80 -13.39 28.16
CA PRO A 264 54.83 -12.34 28.22
C PRO A 264 55.25 -11.68 26.89
N ALA A 265 56.30 -10.86 26.93
CA ALA A 265 56.87 -10.09 25.81
C ALA A 265 58.40 -9.89 25.97
N SER A 266 59.10 -9.69 24.84
CA SER A 266 60.49 -9.21 24.68
C SER A 266 60.70 -8.89 23.17
N ASP A 267 61.61 -8.04 22.66
CA ASP A 267 62.64 -7.14 23.21
C ASP A 267 62.80 -5.87 22.32
N ASP A 268 63.54 -4.88 22.82
CA ASP A 268 64.04 -3.64 22.15
C ASP A 268 65.56 -3.82 21.82
N PRO A 269 66.41 -2.86 21.32
CA PRO A 269 66.19 -1.45 20.93
C PRO A 269 66.82 -1.08 19.52
N PRO A 270 67.73 -0.08 19.30
CA PRO A 270 67.32 1.18 18.66
C PRO A 270 68.17 1.73 17.46
N THR A 271 67.59 2.71 16.76
CA THR A 271 68.16 3.91 16.07
C THR A 271 69.55 3.87 15.39
N GLU A 272 69.61 4.28 14.10
CA GLU A 272 70.85 4.75 13.44
C GLU A 272 70.61 5.96 12.50
N VAL A 273 71.66 6.74 12.18
CA VAL A 273 71.58 8.06 11.48
C VAL A 273 72.82 8.35 10.60
N GLN A 274 72.59 8.74 9.33
CA GLN A 274 73.47 9.55 8.42
C GLN A 274 72.72 9.78 7.10
N LYS A 275 72.69 10.93 6.38
CA LYS A 275 73.52 12.15 6.20
C LYS A 275 74.65 12.03 5.15
N VAL A 276 74.52 12.78 4.04
CA VAL A 276 75.55 13.09 3.01
C VAL A 276 75.36 14.54 2.53
N GLU A 277 76.45 15.21 2.10
CA GLU A 277 76.57 16.67 1.85
C GLU A 277 77.44 16.95 0.60
N THR A 278 77.53 18.16 0.01
CA THR A 278 76.98 19.48 0.44
C THR A 278 75.99 20.05 -0.62
N ILE A 279 76.00 21.26 -1.23
CA ILE A 279 76.87 22.45 -1.33
C ILE A 279 75.94 23.70 -1.39
N GLY A 280 76.38 24.89 -0.93
CA GLY A 280 75.56 26.10 -0.99
C GLY A 280 76.34 27.43 -1.01
N SER A 281 75.62 28.53 -1.23
CA SER A 281 75.99 29.95 -1.01
C SER A 281 74.75 30.83 -1.28
N GLY A 282 74.37 31.82 -0.48
CA GLY A 282 74.94 32.26 0.81
C GLY A 282 74.31 33.58 1.31
N THR A 283 74.88 34.15 2.38
CA THR A 283 74.51 35.43 3.05
C THR A 283 73.40 35.33 4.11
N GLU A 284 73.58 36.08 5.20
CA GLU A 284 72.85 36.00 6.47
C GLU A 284 72.07 37.30 6.76
N MET A 285 70.99 37.25 7.56
CA MET A 285 71.01 37.77 8.94
C MET A 285 69.68 37.66 9.71
N THR A 286 69.79 37.29 10.99
CA THR A 286 68.92 37.61 12.15
C THR A 286 67.39 37.66 12.00
N THR A 287 66.72 36.67 12.60
CA THR A 287 65.27 36.72 12.93
C THR A 287 65.01 37.32 14.32
N ALA A 288 64.14 38.33 14.40
CA ALA A 288 63.44 38.74 15.62
C ALA A 288 62.10 39.42 15.28
N MET A 289 61.01 38.78 15.70
CA MET A 289 59.58 39.14 15.61
C MET A 289 59.19 40.59 15.26
N VAL A 290 58.36 40.75 14.22
CA VAL A 290 57.13 41.57 14.26
C VAL A 290 56.00 40.78 13.56
N ASP A 291 54.77 41.09 13.96
CA ASP A 291 53.47 40.64 13.49
C ASP A 291 53.31 40.46 11.96
N GLY A 292 52.42 39.55 11.56
CA GLY A 292 52.21 39.15 10.16
C GLY A 292 50.75 38.76 9.90
N THR A 293 49.90 39.75 9.64
CA THR A 293 48.53 39.55 9.16
C THR A 293 48.52 38.77 7.85
N THR A 294 47.74 37.69 7.79
CA THR A 294 47.48 36.96 6.54
C THR A 294 46.78 37.88 5.55
N GLU A 295 47.23 37.91 4.29
CA GLU A 295 46.61 38.73 3.25
C GLU A 295 45.22 38.19 2.90
N GLU A 296 44.20 38.79 3.50
CA GLU A 296 42.81 38.60 3.16
C GLU A 296 42.58 39.13 1.73
N ILE A 297 42.22 38.24 0.79
CA ILE A 297 41.88 38.62 -0.58
C ILE A 297 40.57 39.40 -0.53
N THR A 298 40.70 40.72 -0.42
CA THR A 298 39.61 41.64 -0.12
C THR A 298 38.74 41.85 -1.35
N LEU A 299 37.62 41.13 -1.39
CA LEU A 299 36.54 41.31 -2.37
C LEU A 299 36.13 42.79 -2.42
N THR A 300 36.08 43.32 -3.64
CA THR A 300 35.84 44.73 -3.89
C THR A 300 34.41 45.12 -3.51
N GLU A 301 34.18 46.41 -3.24
CA GLU A 301 32.87 46.88 -2.78
C GLU A 301 31.77 46.74 -3.85
N VAL A 302 32.14 46.53 -5.11
CA VAL A 302 31.22 46.22 -6.23
C VAL A 302 30.79 44.75 -6.20
N GLU A 303 31.66 43.84 -5.77
CA GLU A 303 31.33 42.42 -5.60
C GLU A 303 30.46 42.21 -4.35
N ARG A 304 30.77 42.94 -3.26
CA ARG A 304 29.97 42.97 -2.02
C ARG A 304 28.57 43.58 -2.20
N ALA A 305 28.30 44.24 -3.32
CA ALA A 305 26.99 44.81 -3.67
C ALA A 305 26.09 43.83 -4.44
N LYS A 306 26.56 42.64 -4.80
CA LYS A 306 25.70 41.57 -5.32
C LYS A 306 25.29 40.63 -4.18
N GLY A 307 24.02 40.69 -3.80
CA GLY A 307 23.40 39.65 -2.98
C GLY A 307 23.39 38.29 -3.68
N ILE A 308 23.14 37.23 -2.91
CA ILE A 308 23.06 35.85 -3.42
C ILE A 308 22.02 35.77 -4.55
N SER A 309 22.36 35.15 -5.69
CA SER A 309 21.41 34.99 -6.80
C SER A 309 20.31 33.97 -6.45
N LEU A 310 19.18 34.03 -7.16
CA LEU A 310 18.16 32.99 -7.04
C LEU A 310 18.74 31.60 -7.35
N LEU A 311 19.62 31.48 -8.35
CA LEU A 311 20.26 30.21 -8.67
C LEU A 311 21.13 29.68 -7.52
N ASP A 312 21.92 30.55 -6.89
CA ASP A 312 22.83 30.14 -5.81
C ASP A 312 22.06 29.75 -4.54
N TRP A 313 20.95 30.44 -4.24
CA TRP A 313 20.05 30.07 -3.13
C TRP A 313 19.28 28.77 -3.39
N ILE A 314 18.87 28.51 -4.63
CA ILE A 314 18.26 27.23 -5.04
C ILE A 314 19.27 26.09 -4.96
N SER A 315 20.48 26.29 -5.52
CA SER A 315 21.51 25.26 -5.65
C SER A 315 22.26 24.95 -4.35
N ALA A 316 22.37 25.93 -3.45
CA ALA A 316 23.02 25.85 -2.15
C ALA A 316 24.42 25.18 -2.19
N MET A 317 24.77 24.43 -1.14
CA MET A 317 26.12 23.88 -0.92
C MET A 317 26.60 22.85 -1.96
N GLU A 318 25.70 22.22 -2.72
CA GLU A 318 26.08 21.24 -3.76
C GLU A 318 26.24 21.86 -5.15
N GLY A 319 25.71 23.08 -5.34
CA GLY A 319 25.90 23.89 -6.53
C GLY A 319 25.20 23.38 -7.79
N GLN A 320 25.32 24.18 -8.86
CA GLN A 320 24.59 24.03 -10.13
C GLN A 320 24.83 22.69 -10.85
N LEU A 321 25.87 21.94 -10.45
CA LEU A 321 26.25 20.65 -11.02
C LEU A 321 25.21 19.55 -10.73
N THR A 322 24.53 19.59 -9.59
CA THR A 322 23.50 18.59 -9.24
C THR A 322 22.25 18.76 -10.09
N LEU A 323 21.82 20.00 -10.31
CA LEU A 323 20.72 20.35 -11.21
C LEU A 323 21.02 19.95 -12.66
N LYS A 324 22.22 20.22 -13.17
CA LYS A 324 22.63 19.82 -14.52
C LYS A 324 22.74 18.30 -14.66
N ARG A 325 23.26 17.59 -13.64
CA ARG A 325 23.25 16.12 -13.58
C ARG A 325 21.84 15.56 -13.62
N MET A 326 20.91 16.12 -12.84
CA MET A 326 19.50 15.72 -12.80
C MET A 326 18.83 15.90 -14.17
N ALA A 327 19.09 17.00 -14.88
CA ALA A 327 18.56 17.25 -16.22
C ALA A 327 19.11 16.26 -17.27
N GLU A 328 20.41 15.98 -17.27
CA GLU A 328 21.00 14.97 -18.17
C GLU A 328 20.53 13.55 -17.84
N GLU A 329 20.35 13.22 -16.55
CA GLU A 329 19.69 11.97 -16.13
C GLU A 329 18.25 11.89 -16.65
N CYS A 330 17.49 13.00 -16.67
CA CYS A 330 16.16 13.02 -17.27
C CYS A 330 16.22 12.75 -18.77
N ARG A 331 17.10 13.46 -19.50
CA ARG A 331 17.29 13.31 -20.95
C ARG A 331 17.63 11.86 -21.33
N ILE A 332 18.59 11.25 -20.63
CA ILE A 332 19.00 9.85 -20.83
C ILE A 332 17.85 8.88 -20.54
N ASN A 333 17.05 9.12 -19.48
CA ASN A 333 15.93 8.23 -19.17
C ASN A 333 14.76 8.39 -20.17
N ILE A 334 14.46 9.59 -20.67
CA ILE A 334 13.47 9.80 -21.75
C ILE A 334 13.89 9.06 -23.02
N GLU A 335 15.16 9.18 -23.43
CA GLU A 335 15.72 8.50 -24.60
C GLU A 335 15.66 6.96 -24.47
N LYS A 336 15.94 6.46 -23.26
CA LYS A 336 15.87 5.04 -22.89
C LYS A 336 14.43 4.50 -22.84
N PHE A 337 13.49 5.23 -22.24
CA PHE A 337 12.10 4.79 -22.08
C PHE A 337 11.24 5.09 -23.32
N ASN A 338 11.79 4.81 -24.49
CA ASN A 338 11.11 4.98 -25.77
C ASN A 338 10.10 3.85 -26.08
N ARG A 339 9.30 4.02 -27.13
CA ARG A 339 8.23 3.07 -27.53
C ARG A 339 8.78 1.69 -27.99
N ALA A 340 10.03 1.59 -28.45
CA ALA A 340 10.61 0.30 -28.84
C ALA A 340 10.93 -0.58 -27.62
N LEU A 341 11.35 0.02 -26.49
CA LEU A 341 11.50 -0.69 -25.21
C LEU A 341 10.16 -1.24 -24.72
N LEU A 342 9.09 -0.44 -24.80
CA LEU A 342 7.72 -0.86 -24.43
C LEU A 342 7.23 -2.03 -25.30
N VAL A 343 7.42 -1.95 -26.62
CA VAL A 343 7.04 -3.03 -27.55
C VAL A 343 7.84 -4.31 -27.26
N ASN A 344 9.14 -4.22 -27.01
CA ASN A 344 9.96 -5.39 -26.68
C ASN A 344 9.54 -6.05 -25.35
N LEU A 345 9.21 -5.24 -24.33
CA LEU A 345 8.70 -5.74 -23.06
C LEU A 345 7.35 -6.44 -23.24
N ASN A 346 6.41 -5.82 -23.95
CA ASN A 346 5.11 -6.42 -24.25
C ASN A 346 5.23 -7.71 -25.07
N GLU A 347 6.11 -7.76 -26.07
CA GLU A 347 6.43 -9.01 -26.78
C GLU A 347 6.90 -10.13 -25.85
N ARG A 348 7.63 -9.82 -24.76
CA ARG A 348 8.09 -10.80 -23.78
C ARG A 348 6.97 -11.23 -22.83
N ILE A 349 6.13 -10.29 -22.39
CA ILE A 349 4.91 -10.54 -21.61
C ILE A 349 3.98 -11.47 -22.39
N ASP A 350 3.66 -11.13 -23.64
CA ASP A 350 2.85 -11.92 -24.56
C ASP A 350 3.33 -13.37 -24.66
N LYS A 351 4.65 -13.57 -24.81
CA LYS A 351 5.25 -14.90 -24.95
C LYS A 351 5.18 -15.71 -23.64
N ALA A 352 5.23 -15.06 -22.48
CA ALA A 352 5.04 -15.72 -21.18
C ALA A 352 3.56 -16.07 -20.91
N VAL A 353 2.64 -15.15 -21.17
CA VAL A 353 1.19 -15.35 -21.03
C VAL A 353 0.68 -16.43 -22.00
N LYS A 354 1.15 -16.44 -23.25
CA LYS A 354 0.79 -17.50 -24.22
C LYS A 354 1.37 -18.87 -23.84
N ALA A 355 2.45 -18.93 -23.06
CA ALA A 355 2.96 -20.18 -22.52
C ALA A 355 2.11 -20.69 -21.33
N SER A 356 1.73 -19.81 -20.40
CA SER A 356 0.86 -20.20 -19.26
C SER A 356 -0.52 -20.66 -19.71
N GLN A 357 -1.05 -20.10 -20.80
CA GLN A 357 -2.36 -20.45 -21.38
C GLN A 357 -2.39 -21.80 -22.11
N SER A 358 -1.29 -22.57 -22.15
CA SER A 358 -1.21 -23.86 -22.85
C SER A 358 -2.13 -24.94 -22.25
N VAL A 359 -3.26 -25.20 -22.93
CA VAL A 359 -4.26 -26.21 -22.55
C VAL A 359 -3.65 -27.62 -22.42
N GLU A 360 -2.61 -27.95 -23.20
CA GLU A 360 -1.95 -29.26 -23.11
C GLU A 360 -1.20 -29.47 -21.79
N ILE A 361 -0.76 -28.37 -21.16
CA ILE A 361 -0.14 -28.37 -19.83
C ILE A 361 -1.21 -28.32 -18.75
N LYS A 362 -2.24 -27.48 -18.88
CA LYS A 362 -3.34 -27.39 -17.89
C LYS A 362 -4.12 -28.70 -17.75
N VAL A 363 -4.53 -29.30 -18.86
CA VAL A 363 -5.43 -30.47 -18.88
C VAL A 363 -4.65 -31.76 -19.15
N VAL A 364 -4.79 -32.75 -18.25
CA VAL A 364 -4.27 -34.11 -18.47
C VAL A 364 -5.27 -34.87 -19.33
N LYS A 365 -5.06 -34.85 -20.66
CA LYS A 365 -5.96 -35.45 -21.66
C LYS A 365 -6.30 -36.90 -21.31
N GLY A 366 -7.58 -37.19 -21.07
CA GLY A 366 -8.08 -38.53 -20.76
C GLY A 366 -7.89 -39.01 -19.31
N LEU A 367 -7.51 -38.14 -18.37
CA LEU A 367 -7.33 -38.53 -16.96
C LEU A 367 -8.62 -39.02 -16.30
N GLU A 368 -9.75 -38.33 -16.52
CA GLU A 368 -11.06 -38.72 -15.98
C GLU A 368 -11.52 -40.11 -16.48
N GLU A 369 -11.32 -40.38 -17.78
CA GLU A 369 -11.59 -41.69 -18.39
C GLU A 369 -10.72 -42.80 -17.78
N ARG A 370 -9.43 -42.50 -17.53
CA ARG A 370 -8.50 -43.43 -16.84
C ARG A 370 -8.92 -43.69 -15.39
N LEU A 371 -9.34 -42.66 -14.66
CA LEU A 371 -9.79 -42.77 -13.27
C LEU A 371 -11.09 -43.57 -13.18
N ARG A 372 -12.09 -43.31 -14.04
CA ARG A 372 -13.29 -44.15 -14.12
C ARG A 372 -12.94 -45.61 -14.44
N GLY A 373 -12.01 -45.84 -15.37
CA GLY A 373 -11.50 -47.18 -15.66
C GLY A 373 -10.78 -47.86 -14.48
N LEU A 374 -10.17 -47.09 -13.57
CA LEU A 374 -9.61 -47.61 -12.31
C LEU A 374 -10.71 -47.93 -11.28
N ASP A 375 -11.73 -47.08 -11.16
CA ASP A 375 -12.89 -47.33 -10.29
C ASP A 375 -13.70 -48.58 -10.75
N GLU A 376 -13.80 -48.81 -12.07
CA GLU A 376 -14.36 -50.03 -12.67
C GLU A 376 -13.53 -51.29 -12.34
N LEU A 377 -12.19 -51.18 -12.35
CA LEU A 377 -11.30 -52.26 -11.90
C LEU A 377 -11.41 -52.51 -10.39
N LEU A 378 -11.61 -51.46 -9.59
CA LEU A 378 -11.82 -51.58 -8.15
C LEU A 378 -13.14 -52.29 -7.82
N ALA A 379 -14.22 -51.96 -8.53
CA ALA A 379 -15.50 -52.68 -8.41
C ALA A 379 -15.34 -54.17 -8.76
N SER A 380 -14.53 -54.47 -9.79
CA SER A 380 -14.19 -55.84 -10.20
C SER A 380 -13.40 -56.59 -9.12
N ALA A 381 -12.37 -55.96 -8.54
CA ALA A 381 -11.58 -56.50 -7.44
C ALA A 381 -12.43 -56.71 -6.15
N LYS A 382 -13.36 -55.80 -5.84
CA LYS A 382 -14.30 -55.92 -4.72
C LYS A 382 -15.20 -57.15 -4.88
N LYS A 383 -15.75 -57.38 -6.07
CA LYS A 383 -16.53 -58.59 -6.38
C LYS A 383 -15.67 -59.85 -6.26
N LEU A 384 -14.47 -59.85 -6.83
CA LEU A 384 -13.57 -61.00 -6.82
C LEU A 384 -13.19 -61.43 -5.39
N LEU A 385 -13.04 -60.47 -4.48
CA LEU A 385 -12.82 -60.74 -3.05
C LEU A 385 -14.09 -61.28 -2.35
N GLN A 386 -15.29 -60.80 -2.70
CA GLN A 386 -16.55 -61.35 -2.17
C GLN A 386 -16.73 -62.82 -2.59
N ASP A 387 -16.46 -63.13 -3.87
CA ASP A 387 -16.44 -64.51 -4.37
C ASP A 387 -15.39 -65.35 -3.61
N GLN A 388 -14.19 -64.82 -3.37
CA GLN A 388 -13.12 -65.50 -2.62
C GLN A 388 -13.48 -65.73 -1.14
N ASN A 389 -14.24 -64.83 -0.50
CA ASN A 389 -14.78 -65.05 0.84
C ASN A 389 -15.80 -66.20 0.86
N ALA A 390 -16.72 -66.25 -0.11
CA ALA A 390 -17.72 -67.33 -0.21
C ALA A 390 -17.05 -68.71 -0.38
N LEU A 391 -15.95 -68.78 -1.14
CA LEU A 391 -15.14 -70.00 -1.26
C LEU A 391 -14.44 -70.37 0.06
N ALA A 392 -13.88 -69.39 0.79
CA ALA A 392 -13.25 -69.60 2.10
C ALA A 392 -14.26 -70.12 3.15
N GLU A 393 -15.40 -69.43 3.30
CA GLU A 393 -16.50 -69.85 4.17
C GLU A 393 -17.02 -71.24 3.81
N GLY A 394 -17.09 -71.57 2.51
CA GLY A 394 -17.48 -72.90 2.03
C GLY A 394 -16.55 -74.00 2.56
N ILE A 395 -15.23 -73.81 2.45
CA ILE A 395 -14.23 -74.76 2.97
C ILE A 395 -14.30 -74.87 4.50
N VAL A 396 -14.51 -73.76 5.21
CA VAL A 396 -14.64 -73.75 6.69
C VAL A 396 -15.89 -74.50 7.16
N LYS A 397 -17.07 -74.18 6.61
CA LYS A 397 -18.35 -74.86 6.96
C LYS A 397 -18.30 -76.36 6.62
N ASN A 398 -17.61 -76.73 5.54
CA ASN A 398 -17.33 -78.12 5.20
C ASN A 398 -16.43 -78.81 6.23
N HIS A 399 -15.36 -78.15 6.70
CA HIS A 399 -14.49 -78.67 7.75
C HIS A 399 -15.25 -78.88 9.07
N GLU A 400 -16.00 -77.88 9.53
CA GLU A 400 -16.82 -77.93 10.74
C GLU A 400 -17.84 -79.07 10.67
N ARG A 401 -18.56 -79.20 9.54
CA ARG A 401 -19.54 -80.26 9.33
C ARG A 401 -18.91 -81.65 9.34
N ALA A 402 -17.77 -81.84 8.66
CA ALA A 402 -17.06 -83.11 8.67
C ALA A 402 -16.59 -83.49 10.09
N ASN A 403 -15.97 -82.54 10.80
CA ASN A 403 -15.48 -82.73 12.17
C ASN A 403 -16.62 -83.03 13.17
N LYS A 404 -17.82 -82.45 12.96
CA LYS A 404 -19.00 -82.69 13.80
C LYS A 404 -19.72 -84.01 13.51
N ILE A 405 -19.66 -84.53 12.28
CA ILE A 405 -20.31 -85.80 11.89
C ILE A 405 -19.40 -87.00 12.16
N GLY A 406 -18.08 -86.88 11.97
CA GLY A 406 -17.11 -87.96 12.23
C GLY A 406 -17.05 -89.05 11.14
N ASP A 407 -17.90 -89.00 10.12
CA ASP A 407 -17.90 -89.94 9.00
C ASP A 407 -16.64 -89.80 8.11
N VAL A 408 -15.79 -90.83 8.16
CA VAL A 408 -14.54 -90.92 7.38
C VAL A 408 -14.80 -91.13 5.88
N SER A 409 -15.95 -91.68 5.49
CA SER A 409 -16.23 -92.09 4.11
C SER A 409 -16.34 -90.91 3.14
N VAL A 410 -16.77 -89.73 3.61
CA VAL A 410 -16.91 -88.52 2.79
C VAL A 410 -15.60 -87.73 2.61
N LEU A 411 -14.53 -88.09 3.34
CA LEU A 411 -13.27 -87.35 3.31
C LEU A 411 -12.55 -87.34 1.95
N PRO A 412 -12.55 -88.41 1.11
CA PRO A 412 -11.91 -88.38 -0.20
C PRO A 412 -12.53 -87.34 -1.13
N ASP A 413 -13.86 -87.34 -1.24
CA ASP A 413 -14.61 -86.41 -2.10
C ASP A 413 -14.52 -84.97 -1.60
N LEU A 414 -14.61 -84.78 -0.27
CA LEU A 414 -14.39 -83.48 0.37
C LEU A 414 -12.98 -82.94 0.10
N CYS A 415 -11.97 -83.82 0.15
CA CYS A 415 -10.59 -83.48 -0.19
C CYS A 415 -10.42 -83.11 -1.67
N ALA A 416 -11.05 -83.84 -2.60
CA ALA A 416 -11.01 -83.54 -4.03
C ALA A 416 -11.70 -82.20 -4.36
N MET A 417 -12.87 -81.94 -3.74
CA MET A 417 -13.56 -80.65 -3.84
C MET A 417 -12.69 -79.52 -3.29
N HIS A 418 -12.11 -79.68 -2.08
CA HIS A 418 -11.22 -78.67 -1.50
C HIS A 418 -9.99 -78.42 -2.37
N GLN A 419 -9.40 -79.44 -3.00
CA GLN A 419 -8.31 -79.26 -3.97
C GLN A 419 -8.74 -78.39 -5.17
N ASN A 420 -9.96 -78.58 -5.70
CA ASN A 420 -10.49 -77.77 -6.79
C ASN A 420 -10.73 -76.31 -6.36
N THR A 421 -11.39 -76.11 -5.21
CA THR A 421 -11.64 -74.76 -4.66
C THR A 421 -10.34 -74.02 -4.34
N MET A 422 -9.33 -74.69 -3.79
CA MET A 422 -8.03 -74.05 -3.49
C MET A 422 -7.26 -73.65 -4.75
N ARG A 423 -7.41 -74.37 -5.88
CA ARG A 423 -6.86 -73.94 -7.18
C ARG A 423 -7.59 -72.69 -7.69
N LEU A 424 -8.91 -72.62 -7.56
CA LEU A 424 -9.69 -71.43 -7.92
C LEU A 424 -9.30 -70.22 -7.06
N MET A 425 -9.27 -70.37 -5.73
CA MET A 425 -8.86 -69.31 -4.81
C MET A 425 -7.44 -68.81 -5.08
N LYS A 426 -6.50 -69.67 -5.49
CA LYS A 426 -5.16 -69.27 -5.94
C LYS A 426 -5.22 -68.37 -7.19
N ASN A 427 -6.06 -68.73 -8.17
CA ASN A 427 -6.22 -67.94 -9.39
C ASN A 427 -6.86 -66.58 -9.11
N ASN A 428 -7.92 -66.51 -8.28
CA ASN A 428 -8.52 -65.25 -7.85
C ASN A 428 -7.49 -64.34 -7.15
N HIS A 429 -6.59 -64.89 -6.33
CA HIS A 429 -5.54 -64.09 -5.69
C HIS A 429 -4.50 -63.57 -6.71
N ALA A 430 -4.14 -64.35 -7.73
CA ALA A 430 -3.26 -63.90 -8.81
C ALA A 430 -3.90 -62.77 -9.65
N GLU A 431 -5.21 -62.79 -9.84
CA GLU A 431 -5.95 -61.71 -10.51
C GLU A 431 -6.04 -60.44 -9.64
N LEU A 432 -6.22 -60.55 -8.31
CA LEU A 432 -6.08 -59.41 -7.38
C LEU A 432 -4.69 -58.76 -7.44
N LEU A 433 -3.62 -59.57 -7.50
CA LEU A 433 -2.26 -59.08 -7.67
C LEU A 433 -2.06 -58.33 -9.00
N GLU A 434 -2.69 -58.79 -10.09
CA GLU A 434 -2.69 -58.08 -11.38
C GLU A 434 -3.49 -56.77 -11.31
N TYR A 435 -4.63 -56.72 -10.61
CA TYR A 435 -5.34 -55.45 -10.37
C TYR A 435 -4.47 -54.44 -9.60
N LYS A 436 -3.79 -54.86 -8.52
CA LYS A 436 -2.81 -54.00 -7.83
C LYS A 436 -1.73 -53.52 -8.79
N ARG A 437 -1.10 -54.42 -9.54
CA ARG A 437 -0.02 -54.10 -10.49
C ARG A 437 -0.46 -53.05 -11.53
N ARG A 438 -1.68 -53.16 -12.05
CA ARG A 438 -2.27 -52.17 -12.97
C ARG A 438 -2.47 -50.81 -12.30
N CYS A 439 -2.95 -50.79 -11.06
CA CYS A 439 -3.11 -49.54 -10.29
C CYS A 439 -1.76 -48.86 -9.99
N THR A 440 -0.73 -49.65 -9.63
CA THR A 440 0.64 -49.13 -9.42
C THR A 440 1.21 -48.51 -10.69
N VAL A 441 1.15 -49.22 -11.83
CA VAL A 441 1.67 -48.69 -13.11
C VAL A 441 0.93 -47.43 -13.56
N ALA A 442 -0.39 -47.36 -13.35
CA ALA A 442 -1.17 -46.16 -13.67
C ALA A 442 -0.77 -44.94 -12.81
N LYS A 443 -0.50 -45.17 -11.51
CA LYS A 443 -0.03 -44.16 -10.56
C LYS A 443 1.38 -43.67 -10.90
N ASP A 444 2.31 -44.59 -11.17
CA ASP A 444 3.70 -44.25 -11.53
C ASP A 444 3.77 -43.42 -12.83
N GLU A 445 2.93 -43.76 -13.81
CA GLU A 445 2.78 -42.99 -15.06
C GLU A 445 2.19 -41.59 -14.81
N LEU A 446 1.16 -41.48 -13.97
CA LEU A 446 0.54 -40.20 -13.62
C LEU A 446 1.53 -39.30 -12.87
N GLY A 447 2.21 -39.83 -11.86
CA GLY A 447 3.26 -39.11 -11.12
C GLY A 447 4.34 -38.56 -12.05
N LEU A 448 4.91 -39.41 -12.93
CA LEU A 448 5.90 -38.99 -13.92
C LEU A 448 5.37 -37.95 -14.93
N ASN A 449 4.05 -37.93 -15.20
CA ASN A 449 3.42 -36.90 -16.01
C ASN A 449 3.36 -35.56 -15.25
N LEU A 450 2.90 -35.59 -14.00
CA LEU A 450 2.80 -34.41 -13.14
C LEU A 450 4.17 -33.81 -12.82
N THR A 451 5.20 -34.61 -12.53
CA THR A 451 6.59 -34.16 -12.36
C THR A 451 7.08 -33.34 -13.57
N LYS A 452 6.66 -33.70 -14.79
CA LYS A 452 7.02 -32.95 -16.02
C LYS A 452 6.22 -31.67 -16.19
N ARG A 453 4.93 -31.67 -15.82
CA ARG A 453 4.05 -30.49 -15.91
C ARG A 453 4.37 -29.43 -14.86
N ILE A 454 4.68 -29.84 -13.62
CA ILE A 454 5.12 -28.94 -12.54
C ILE A 454 6.39 -28.19 -12.96
N LYS A 455 7.38 -28.88 -13.56
CA LYS A 455 8.58 -28.24 -14.15
C LYS A 455 8.24 -27.19 -15.21
N TYR A 456 7.20 -27.40 -16.02
CA TYR A 456 6.78 -26.43 -17.02
C TYR A 456 6.16 -25.18 -16.35
N ILE A 457 5.19 -25.39 -15.46
CA ILE A 457 4.53 -24.31 -14.70
C ILE A 457 5.57 -23.46 -13.95
N MET A 458 6.48 -24.09 -13.24
CA MET A 458 7.59 -23.42 -12.56
C MET A 458 8.45 -22.53 -13.48
N ASN A 459 8.78 -23.00 -14.68
CA ASN A 459 9.56 -22.21 -15.64
C ASN A 459 8.76 -21.00 -16.15
N VAL A 460 7.44 -21.14 -16.29
CA VAL A 460 6.52 -20.05 -16.66
C VAL A 460 6.39 -19.04 -15.52
N GLU A 461 6.13 -19.48 -14.28
CA GLU A 461 6.06 -18.63 -13.08
C GLU A 461 7.37 -17.86 -12.85
N THR A 462 8.52 -18.54 -12.97
CA THR A 462 9.83 -17.89 -12.86
C THR A 462 9.99 -16.80 -13.92
N ARG A 463 9.59 -17.07 -15.16
CA ARG A 463 9.65 -16.10 -16.27
C ARG A 463 8.69 -14.93 -16.09
N VAL A 464 7.54 -15.16 -15.47
CA VAL A 464 6.57 -14.12 -15.12
C VAL A 464 7.14 -13.23 -14.01
N HIS A 465 7.71 -13.82 -12.95
CA HIS A 465 8.35 -13.09 -11.87
C HIS A 465 9.56 -12.25 -12.32
N GLU A 466 10.37 -12.73 -13.28
CA GLU A 466 11.41 -11.94 -13.94
C GLU A 466 10.85 -10.70 -14.66
N LEU A 467 9.72 -10.86 -15.37
CA LEU A 467 9.09 -9.78 -16.13
C LEU A 467 8.39 -8.77 -15.21
N ASP A 468 7.75 -9.25 -14.15
CA ASP A 468 7.16 -8.43 -13.09
C ASP A 468 8.22 -7.59 -12.37
N SER A 469 9.34 -8.22 -11.97
CA SER A 469 10.50 -7.51 -11.40
C SER A 469 11.06 -6.45 -12.36
N THR A 470 11.07 -6.73 -13.67
CA THR A 470 11.48 -5.77 -14.71
C THR A 470 10.50 -4.59 -14.81
N LEU A 471 9.19 -4.88 -14.80
CA LEU A 471 8.09 -3.91 -14.85
C LEU A 471 8.13 -2.96 -13.65
N GLN A 472 8.28 -3.50 -12.43
CA GLN A 472 8.39 -2.72 -11.20
C GLN A 472 9.61 -1.79 -11.23
N LEU A 473 10.78 -2.30 -11.66
CA LEU A 473 11.99 -1.48 -11.81
C LEU A 473 11.80 -0.34 -12.82
N TYR A 474 11.12 -0.59 -13.94
CA TYR A 474 10.80 0.45 -14.93
C TYR A 474 9.78 1.45 -14.39
N HIS A 475 8.76 1.00 -13.64
CA HIS A 475 7.75 1.88 -13.06
C HIS A 475 8.37 2.86 -12.05
N THR A 476 9.17 2.36 -11.10
CA THR A 476 9.90 3.20 -10.13
C THR A 476 10.88 4.15 -10.83
N SER A 477 11.52 3.72 -11.93
CA SER A 477 12.40 4.58 -12.73
C SER A 477 11.65 5.74 -13.40
N LEU A 478 10.45 5.47 -13.94
CA LEU A 478 9.57 6.47 -14.55
C LEU A 478 8.95 7.42 -13.52
N GLN A 479 8.52 6.93 -12.36
CA GLN A 479 8.08 7.78 -11.25
C GLN A 479 9.19 8.74 -10.80
N ARG A 480 10.44 8.27 -10.72
CA ARG A 480 11.58 9.14 -10.40
C ARG A 480 11.85 10.18 -11.50
N LEU A 481 11.79 9.77 -12.77
CA LEU A 481 11.88 10.69 -13.91
C LEU A 481 10.82 11.80 -13.83
N GLN A 482 9.56 11.44 -13.58
CA GLN A 482 8.45 12.39 -13.43
C GLN A 482 8.68 13.38 -12.27
N LYS A 483 9.20 12.92 -11.12
CA LYS A 483 9.58 13.79 -9.99
C LYS A 483 10.71 14.77 -10.37
N HIS A 484 11.78 14.28 -11.00
CA HIS A 484 12.90 15.14 -11.42
C HIS A 484 12.44 16.19 -12.44
N LEU A 485 11.60 15.81 -13.42
CA LEU A 485 11.05 16.72 -14.42
C LEU A 485 10.16 17.80 -13.81
N SER A 486 9.33 17.47 -12.81
CA SER A 486 8.52 18.47 -12.11
C SER A 486 9.37 19.49 -11.32
N ILE A 487 10.55 19.10 -10.83
CA ILE A 487 11.51 20.05 -10.22
C ILE A 487 12.11 20.97 -11.30
N ILE A 488 12.45 20.42 -12.46
CA ILE A 488 12.98 21.19 -13.61
C ILE A 488 11.94 22.19 -14.12
N GLU A 489 10.68 21.79 -14.25
CA GLU A 489 9.53 22.66 -14.56
C GLU A 489 9.36 23.78 -13.52
N GLN A 490 9.43 23.46 -12.22
CA GLN A 490 9.39 24.48 -11.16
C GLN A 490 10.52 25.49 -11.29
N ILE A 491 11.75 25.06 -11.60
CA ILE A 491 12.91 25.95 -11.80
C ILE A 491 12.66 26.90 -12.99
N HIS A 492 12.07 26.44 -14.09
CA HIS A 492 11.64 27.31 -15.20
C HIS A 492 10.60 28.36 -14.77
N MET A 493 9.70 28.02 -13.84
CA MET A 493 8.66 28.93 -13.36
C MET A 493 9.15 29.95 -12.32
N VAL A 494 10.29 29.74 -11.65
CA VAL A 494 10.80 30.61 -10.57
C VAL A 494 10.80 32.11 -10.93
N PRO A 495 11.32 32.58 -12.08
CA PRO A 495 11.38 34.02 -12.37
C PRO A 495 9.99 34.68 -12.41
N CYS A 496 8.98 33.97 -12.93
CA CYS A 496 7.59 34.44 -13.00
C CYS A 496 6.93 34.46 -11.62
N ILE A 497 7.12 33.40 -10.84
CA ILE A 497 6.57 33.29 -9.47
C ILE A 497 7.24 34.30 -8.53
N TYR A 498 8.55 34.55 -8.67
CA TYR A 498 9.27 35.54 -7.86
C TYR A 498 8.76 36.97 -8.08
N VAL A 499 8.64 37.41 -9.34
CA VAL A 499 8.03 38.71 -9.67
C VAL A 499 6.60 38.81 -9.15
N SER A 500 5.80 37.75 -9.31
CA SER A 500 4.42 37.70 -8.80
C SER A 500 4.35 37.86 -7.27
N ALA A 501 5.20 37.15 -6.54
CA ALA A 501 5.25 37.20 -5.08
C ALA A 501 5.71 38.57 -4.56
N VAL A 502 6.75 39.16 -5.16
CA VAL A 502 7.22 40.51 -4.81
C VAL A 502 6.13 41.55 -5.07
N THR A 503 5.51 41.54 -6.25
CA THR A 503 4.40 42.45 -6.59
C THR A 503 3.23 42.33 -5.61
N GLU A 504 2.84 41.11 -5.22
CA GLU A 504 1.73 40.90 -4.28
C GLU A 504 2.07 41.33 -2.83
N VAL A 505 3.30 41.11 -2.35
CA VAL A 505 3.73 41.62 -1.04
C VAL A 505 3.70 43.15 -1.02
N VAL A 506 4.23 43.81 -2.05
CA VAL A 506 4.21 45.28 -2.17
C VAL A 506 2.76 45.78 -2.24
N ARG A 507 1.88 45.11 -3.01
CA ARG A 507 0.44 45.42 -3.08
C ARG A 507 -0.23 45.34 -1.70
N ARG A 508 0.03 44.27 -0.94
CA ARG A 508 -0.53 44.06 0.40
C ARG A 508 -0.04 45.09 1.40
N ARG A 509 1.27 45.36 1.47
CA ARG A 509 1.86 46.34 2.41
C ARG A 509 1.41 47.77 2.14
N MET A 510 1.20 48.15 0.87
CA MET A 510 0.54 49.43 0.53
C MET A 510 -0.88 49.52 1.09
N PHE A 511 -1.67 48.45 0.95
CA PHE A 511 -3.06 48.43 1.43
C PHE A 511 -3.12 48.44 2.97
N SER A 512 -2.39 47.55 3.65
CA SER A 512 -2.44 47.42 5.11
C SER A 512 -1.93 48.68 5.81
N SER A 513 -0.84 49.29 5.34
CA SER A 513 -0.32 50.54 5.92
C SER A 513 -1.29 51.73 5.75
N ALA A 514 -1.91 51.88 4.58
CA ALA A 514 -2.89 52.93 4.34
C ALA A 514 -4.19 52.72 5.16
N PHE A 515 -4.70 51.49 5.17
CA PHE A 515 -5.90 51.13 5.94
C PHE A 515 -5.70 51.29 7.45
N LEU A 516 -4.63 50.71 8.01
CA LEU A 516 -4.36 50.77 9.46
C LEU A 516 -4.13 52.21 9.93
N ARG A 517 -3.46 53.04 9.11
CA ARG A 517 -3.32 54.48 9.42
C ARG A 517 -4.68 55.18 9.48
N TRP A 518 -5.48 55.07 8.42
CA TRP A 518 -6.81 55.70 8.36
C TRP A 518 -7.75 55.24 9.48
N ALA A 519 -7.81 53.92 9.73
CA ALA A 519 -8.67 53.36 10.75
C ALA A 519 -8.22 53.76 12.18
N SER A 520 -6.91 53.91 12.41
CA SER A 520 -6.38 54.42 13.69
C SER A 520 -6.66 55.92 13.85
N ASP A 521 -6.43 56.73 12.82
CA ASP A 521 -6.74 58.17 12.81
C ASP A 521 -8.24 58.42 13.05
N LEU A 522 -9.12 57.58 12.47
CA LEU A 522 -10.56 57.62 12.68
C LEU A 522 -10.95 57.20 14.10
N ALA A 523 -10.40 56.08 14.60
CA ALA A 523 -10.70 55.58 15.94
C ALA A 523 -10.32 56.59 17.03
N CYS A 524 -9.16 57.24 16.92
CA CYS A 524 -8.74 58.29 17.84
C CYS A 524 -9.70 59.49 17.86
N ARG A 525 -10.22 59.92 16.70
CA ARG A 525 -11.22 61.01 16.61
C ARG A 525 -12.55 60.63 17.23
N LEU A 526 -13.05 59.43 16.92
CA LEU A 526 -14.31 58.94 17.46
C LEU A 526 -14.22 58.69 18.98
N MET A 527 -13.07 58.23 19.48
CA MET A 527 -12.79 58.11 20.91
C MET A 527 -12.83 59.46 21.62
N ALA A 528 -12.24 60.51 21.03
CA ALA A 528 -12.32 61.87 21.59
C ALA A 528 -13.77 62.38 21.66
N ILE A 529 -14.52 62.29 20.54
CA ILE A 529 -15.92 62.74 20.47
C ILE A 529 -16.81 61.94 21.44
N HIS A 530 -16.57 60.62 21.57
CA HIS A 530 -17.28 59.75 22.51
C HIS A 530 -16.99 60.15 23.97
N ASN A 531 -15.71 60.34 24.32
CA ASN A 531 -15.31 60.76 25.66
C ASN A 531 -15.86 62.15 26.04
N ASP A 532 -15.85 63.11 25.12
CA ASP A 532 -16.40 64.45 25.36
C ASP A 532 -17.93 64.41 25.59
N GLU A 533 -18.65 63.60 24.82
CA GLU A 533 -20.09 63.40 25.01
C GLU A 533 -20.41 62.64 26.32
N VAL A 534 -19.62 61.61 26.63
CA VAL A 534 -19.71 60.85 27.89
C VAL A 534 -19.47 61.78 29.09
N ALA A 535 -18.43 62.62 29.05
CA ALA A 535 -18.14 63.58 30.11
C ALA A 535 -19.28 64.59 30.29
N ARG A 536 -19.77 65.22 29.20
CA ARG A 536 -20.90 66.16 29.28
C ARG A 536 -22.17 65.54 29.86
N ARG A 537 -22.47 64.28 29.53
CA ARG A 537 -23.61 63.56 30.12
C ARG A 537 -23.39 63.20 31.58
N GLN A 538 -22.18 62.81 31.98
CA GLN A 538 -21.84 62.52 33.37
C GLN A 538 -21.89 63.80 34.25
N ASP A 539 -21.32 64.90 33.77
CA ASP A 539 -21.38 66.22 34.42
C ASP A 539 -22.84 66.66 34.63
N PHE A 540 -23.66 66.63 33.58
CA PHE A 540 -25.08 66.98 33.69
C PHE A 540 -25.86 66.01 34.59
N SER A 541 -25.60 64.70 34.49
CA SER A 541 -26.23 63.69 35.35
C SER A 541 -25.94 63.98 36.82
N SER A 542 -24.70 64.32 37.18
CA SER A 542 -24.32 64.65 38.56
C SER A 542 -25.04 65.90 39.13
N LEU A 543 -25.51 66.80 38.25
CA LEU A 543 -26.31 67.98 38.61
C LEU A 543 -27.82 67.68 38.69
N PHE A 544 -28.29 66.70 37.91
CA PHE A 544 -29.71 66.42 37.71
C PHE A 544 -30.22 65.19 38.51
N GLU A 545 -29.31 64.32 38.94
CA GLU A 545 -29.59 63.16 39.78
C GLU A 545 -30.25 63.59 41.11
N GLY A 546 -31.32 62.89 41.50
CA GLY A 546 -32.12 63.22 42.67
C GLY A 546 -32.98 64.49 42.54
N HIS A 547 -32.83 65.31 41.49
CA HIS A 547 -33.65 66.51 41.31
C HIS A 547 -35.06 66.14 40.84
N PHE A 548 -36.09 66.82 41.37
CA PHE A 548 -37.50 66.46 41.13
C PHE A 548 -37.92 66.51 39.65
N LEU A 549 -37.26 67.35 38.84
CA LEU A 549 -37.49 67.46 37.40
C LEU A 549 -37.08 66.21 36.61
N SER A 550 -36.28 65.29 37.17
CA SER A 550 -35.94 64.01 36.53
C SER A 550 -37.17 63.21 36.11
N SER A 551 -38.26 63.30 36.89
CA SER A 551 -39.57 62.70 36.57
C SER A 551 -40.24 63.22 35.28
N LEU A 552 -39.81 64.38 34.76
CA LEU A 552 -40.34 64.99 33.52
C LEU A 552 -39.46 64.70 32.29
N PHE A 553 -38.24 64.18 32.48
CA PHE A 553 -37.26 63.96 31.42
C PHE A 553 -36.66 62.54 31.52
N PRO A 554 -37.43 61.49 31.14
CA PRO A 554 -36.90 60.12 31.07
C PRO A 554 -35.81 60.00 29.99
N GLY A 555 -34.87 59.07 30.17
CA GLY A 555 -33.74 58.84 29.24
C GLY A 555 -32.54 59.79 29.41
N MET A 556 -32.59 60.75 30.35
CA MET A 556 -31.46 61.68 30.58
C MET A 556 -30.19 61.00 31.14
N ASN A 557 -30.29 59.75 31.58
CA ASN A 557 -29.16 58.94 32.06
C ASN A 557 -28.55 58.05 30.95
N ASP A 558 -29.09 58.09 29.73
CA ASP A 558 -28.67 57.21 28.64
C ASP A 558 -27.29 57.63 28.11
N MET A 559 -26.37 56.68 27.95
CA MET A 559 -25.00 56.92 27.51
C MET A 559 -24.78 56.42 26.06
N PRO A 560 -23.98 57.12 25.23
CA PRO A 560 -23.70 56.66 23.87
C PRO A 560 -22.87 55.36 23.89
N PRO A 561 -23.20 54.36 23.06
CA PRO A 561 -22.42 53.12 22.97
C PRO A 561 -21.03 53.39 22.37
N SER A 562 -20.03 52.65 22.82
CA SER A 562 -18.68 52.67 22.27
C SER A 562 -18.65 52.03 20.88
N TYR A 563 -18.70 52.83 19.82
CA TYR A 563 -18.64 52.37 18.42
C TYR A 563 -17.43 52.94 17.69
N ALA A 564 -16.64 52.08 17.04
CA ALA A 564 -15.46 52.43 16.25
C ALA A 564 -14.40 53.30 16.98
N ILE A 565 -14.37 53.29 18.32
CA ILE A 565 -13.38 54.01 19.15
C ILE A 565 -12.06 53.23 19.37
N GLN A 566 -11.93 52.02 18.82
CA GLN A 566 -10.75 51.16 18.92
C GLN A 566 -10.12 50.98 17.54
N ALA A 567 -8.79 51.11 17.45
CA ALA A 567 -8.07 50.85 16.21
C ALA A 567 -8.09 49.35 15.86
N PRO A 568 -8.12 48.96 14.57
CA PRO A 568 -8.05 47.54 14.18
C PRO A 568 -6.76 46.86 14.63
N SER A 569 -6.82 45.55 14.83
CA SER A 569 -5.63 44.72 15.00
C SER A 569 -4.69 44.82 13.79
N VAL A 570 -3.38 44.91 14.04
CA VAL A 570 -2.36 44.91 12.98
C VAL A 570 -2.36 43.57 12.25
N PHE A 571 -2.41 43.62 10.92
CA PHE A 571 -2.28 42.47 10.03
C PHE A 571 -1.16 42.72 8.99
N ASP A 572 -0.75 41.66 8.28
CA ASP A 572 0.36 41.67 7.31
C ASP A 572 1.73 42.12 7.89
N SER A 573 1.87 42.08 9.21
CA SER A 573 3.11 42.40 9.96
C SER A 573 4.23 41.37 9.76
N SER A 574 3.91 40.15 9.33
CA SER A 574 4.87 39.09 8.99
C SER A 574 5.29 39.08 7.51
N LEU A 575 4.85 40.04 6.71
CA LEU A 575 5.31 40.16 5.32
C LEU A 575 6.72 40.77 5.26
N PRO A 576 7.59 40.30 4.34
CA PRO A 576 8.93 40.88 4.12
C PRO A 576 8.92 42.39 3.86
N ALA A 577 10.05 43.05 4.08
CA ALA A 577 10.15 44.51 4.13
C ALA A 577 9.95 45.26 2.78
N LEU A 578 9.59 44.55 1.70
CA LEU A 578 9.51 44.99 0.31
C LEU A 578 8.61 46.23 0.07
N ASP A 579 9.09 47.18 -0.72
CA ASP A 579 8.38 48.38 -1.18
C ASP A 579 8.41 48.57 -2.72
N LYS A 580 8.05 49.77 -3.21
CA LYS A 580 8.04 50.07 -4.66
C LYS A 580 9.44 50.17 -5.28
N GLN A 581 10.47 50.42 -4.50
CA GLN A 581 11.86 50.51 -4.93
C GLN A 581 12.42 49.10 -5.18
N ASP A 582 12.13 48.12 -4.33
CA ASP A 582 12.47 46.71 -4.58
C ASP A 582 11.86 46.22 -5.91
N LEU A 583 10.62 46.61 -6.23
CA LEU A 583 9.98 46.25 -7.51
C LEU A 583 10.60 47.00 -8.71
N GLN A 584 11.04 48.24 -8.54
CA GLN A 584 11.79 48.99 -9.56
C GLN A 584 13.19 48.39 -9.78
N GLU A 585 13.84 47.91 -8.73
CA GLU A 585 15.10 47.17 -8.83
C GLU A 585 14.91 45.86 -9.59
N LEU A 586 13.93 45.05 -9.22
CA LEU A 586 13.61 43.78 -9.90
C LEU A 586 13.28 43.99 -11.40
N SER A 587 12.62 45.09 -11.75
CA SER A 587 12.32 45.45 -13.15
C SER A 587 13.57 45.69 -14.02
N ARG A 588 14.75 45.95 -13.43
CA ARG A 588 16.02 46.07 -14.17
C ARG A 588 16.55 44.71 -14.64
N TYR A 589 16.25 43.66 -13.87
CA TYR A 589 16.67 42.28 -14.15
C TYR A 589 15.62 41.53 -14.98
N LEU A 590 14.33 41.81 -14.77
CA LEU A 590 13.20 41.10 -15.40
C LEU A 590 12.15 42.05 -16.02
N PRO A 591 12.53 43.00 -16.90
CA PRO A 591 11.62 44.03 -17.41
C PRO A 591 10.36 43.45 -18.07
N GLU A 592 10.50 42.43 -18.91
CA GLU A 592 9.37 41.77 -19.58
C GLU A 592 8.38 41.11 -18.62
N LEU A 593 8.83 40.57 -17.50
CA LEU A 593 7.95 39.92 -16.52
C LEU A 593 7.27 40.95 -15.62
N THR A 594 7.98 42.02 -15.24
CA THR A 594 7.38 43.12 -14.46
C THR A 594 6.37 43.93 -15.29
N GLU A 595 6.52 44.03 -16.61
CA GLU A 595 5.50 44.60 -17.51
C GLU A 595 4.26 43.69 -17.62
N LYS A 596 4.47 42.36 -17.73
CA LYS A 596 3.38 41.36 -17.79
C LYS A 596 2.66 41.17 -16.44
N ILE A 597 3.31 41.51 -15.32
CA ILE A 597 2.78 41.38 -13.94
C ILE A 597 2.78 42.77 -13.27
N PRO A 598 1.94 43.72 -13.74
CA PRO A 598 1.94 45.09 -13.24
C PRO A 598 1.35 45.18 -11.83
N LEU A 599 1.92 46.06 -11.00
CA LEU A 599 1.42 46.36 -9.66
C LEU A 599 -0.01 46.94 -9.72
N PRO A 600 -1.04 46.30 -9.13
CA PRO A 600 -2.42 46.78 -9.25
C PRO A 600 -2.61 48.19 -8.69
N ASN A 601 -3.37 49.02 -9.41
CA ASN A 601 -3.58 50.42 -9.01
C ASN A 601 -4.60 50.54 -7.87
N ILE A 602 -4.09 50.57 -6.63
CA ILE A 602 -4.89 50.78 -5.40
C ILE A 602 -5.08 52.27 -5.07
N ALA A 603 -4.64 53.20 -5.91
CA ALA A 603 -4.56 54.63 -5.56
C ALA A 603 -5.91 55.25 -5.20
N SER A 604 -7.02 54.83 -5.83
CA SER A 604 -8.37 55.32 -5.51
C SER A 604 -8.87 54.88 -4.13
N VAL A 605 -8.46 53.70 -3.66
CA VAL A 605 -8.80 53.20 -2.32
C VAL A 605 -7.92 53.89 -1.26
N ILE A 606 -6.65 54.14 -1.59
CA ILE A 606 -5.73 54.89 -0.73
C ILE A 606 -6.14 56.37 -0.64
N ASP A 607 -6.61 56.98 -1.72
CA ASP A 607 -7.17 58.33 -1.73
C ASP A 607 -8.45 58.39 -0.88
N PHE A 608 -9.39 57.45 -1.04
CA PHE A 608 -10.58 57.36 -0.19
C PHE A 608 -10.26 57.33 1.31
N PHE A 609 -9.20 56.63 1.73
CA PHE A 609 -8.68 56.65 3.10
C PHE A 609 -8.07 58.01 3.51
N GLN A 610 -7.53 58.78 2.57
CA GLN A 610 -6.91 60.08 2.82
C GLN A 610 -7.91 61.24 2.82
N THR A 611 -8.76 61.39 1.79
CA THR A 611 -9.68 62.53 1.65
C THR A 611 -10.58 62.67 2.88
N ARG A 612 -11.17 61.56 3.35
CA ARG A 612 -12.04 61.51 4.52
C ARG A 612 -11.37 61.90 5.83
N SER A 613 -10.06 61.64 5.97
CA SER A 613 -9.29 62.04 7.16
C SER A 613 -8.99 63.55 7.16
N VAL A 614 -8.80 64.16 5.98
CA VAL A 614 -8.50 65.59 5.85
C VAL A 614 -9.75 66.46 5.96
N GLU A 615 -10.87 66.09 5.32
CA GLU A 615 -12.15 66.83 5.40
C GLU A 615 -12.60 67.04 6.87
N GLN A 616 -12.49 65.99 7.69
CA GLN A 616 -12.81 66.05 9.13
C GLN A 616 -11.81 66.87 9.96
N GLN A 617 -10.61 67.15 9.45
CA GLN A 617 -9.55 67.85 10.20
C GLN A 617 -9.58 69.36 9.98
N GLN A 618 -10.01 69.84 8.80
CA GLN A 618 -10.19 71.27 8.55
C GLN A 618 -11.39 71.85 9.31
N LEU A 619 -12.49 71.09 9.43
CA LEU A 619 -13.69 71.50 10.17
C LEU A 619 -13.47 71.75 11.67
N GLN A 620 -12.39 71.24 12.26
CA GLN A 620 -12.04 71.50 13.67
C GLN A 620 -11.16 72.74 13.87
N HIS A 621 -10.67 73.38 12.80
CA HIS A 621 -9.60 74.38 12.90
C HIS A 621 -10.04 75.84 12.64
N ASP A 622 -11.29 76.05 12.21
CA ASP A 622 -11.83 77.36 11.78
C ASP A 622 -12.71 78.06 12.84
N GLU A 623 -13.18 77.33 13.87
CA GLU A 623 -13.89 77.85 15.08
C GLU A 623 -12.96 78.66 16.02
N GLY A 624 -11.88 79.24 15.50
CA GLY A 624 -10.78 79.83 16.27
C GLY A 624 -10.78 81.35 16.41
N SER A 625 -11.66 82.10 15.70
CA SER A 625 -11.57 83.58 15.69
C SER A 625 -12.85 84.34 15.28
N SER A 626 -13.77 84.57 16.22
CA SER A 626 -14.55 85.83 16.28
C SER A 626 -15.32 85.99 17.60
N VAL A 627 -15.29 87.19 18.21
CA VAL A 627 -16.15 87.58 19.34
C VAL A 627 -16.82 88.91 19.00
N GLY A 628 -18.13 88.90 18.73
CA GLY A 628 -18.77 89.97 17.94
C GLY A 628 -20.15 90.54 18.33
N LYS A 629 -20.89 89.90 19.27
CA LYS A 629 -22.14 90.38 19.91
C LYS A 629 -23.43 90.59 19.07
N ASP A 630 -24.55 90.25 19.74
CA ASP A 630 -25.88 90.91 19.75
C ASP A 630 -26.69 91.05 18.42
N SER A 631 -28.00 90.72 18.33
CA SER A 631 -28.94 90.15 19.31
C SER A 631 -30.28 89.74 18.65
N VAL A 632 -30.88 88.61 19.08
CA VAL A 632 -32.35 88.28 19.07
C VAL A 632 -33.08 88.32 17.69
N ARG A 633 -33.73 87.25 17.21
CA ARG A 633 -34.98 86.70 17.78
C ARG A 633 -35.45 85.33 17.21
N SER A 634 -35.60 84.37 18.13
CA SER A 634 -36.66 83.33 18.25
C SER A 634 -37.23 82.53 17.04
N LYS A 635 -37.30 81.20 17.26
CA LYS A 635 -38.31 80.20 16.84
C LYS A 635 -38.23 79.53 15.45
N ASP A 636 -37.59 78.34 15.46
CA ASP A 636 -38.23 77.02 15.42
C ASP A 636 -39.31 76.68 14.36
N ASN A 637 -38.94 75.74 13.48
CA ASN A 637 -39.68 74.54 13.07
C ASN A 637 -41.17 74.64 12.67
N ALA A 638 -41.38 74.81 11.36
CA ALA A 638 -42.30 73.99 10.54
C ALA A 638 -42.00 74.25 9.05
N SER A 639 -42.20 73.36 8.07
CA SER A 639 -42.30 71.88 8.01
C SER A 639 -42.60 71.52 6.55
N SER A 640 -42.15 70.35 6.07
CA SER A 640 -42.70 69.64 4.89
C SER A 640 -42.56 70.28 3.50
N CYS A 641 -42.44 69.43 2.48
CA CYS A 641 -42.49 69.82 1.07
C CYS A 641 -43.93 69.78 0.53
N GLU A 642 -44.42 70.87 -0.06
CA GLU A 642 -45.60 71.01 -0.94
C GLU A 642 -45.65 72.48 -1.46
N ASN A 643 -46.21 72.88 -2.61
CA ASN A 643 -46.50 72.21 -3.89
C ASN A 643 -46.77 73.26 -5.02
N THR A 644 -46.92 72.83 -6.28
CA THR A 644 -47.71 73.45 -7.39
C THR A 644 -47.53 74.94 -7.84
N GLY A 645 -46.83 75.16 -8.98
CA GLY A 645 -47.21 76.02 -10.15
C GLY A 645 -47.44 77.55 -9.99
N PRO A 646 -47.98 78.26 -11.03
CA PRO A 646 -48.04 77.96 -12.47
C PRO A 646 -47.67 79.15 -13.42
N SER A 647 -47.51 78.88 -14.74
CA SER A 647 -47.50 79.85 -15.89
C SER A 647 -46.33 80.87 -15.96
N ASN A 648 -45.85 81.35 -17.13
CA ASN A 648 -46.33 81.32 -18.52
C ASN A 648 -45.23 80.89 -19.55
N VAL A 649 -45.65 80.67 -20.80
CA VAL A 649 -44.91 80.17 -22.00
C VAL A 649 -45.03 81.30 -23.09
N PRO A 650 -44.24 81.43 -24.19
CA PRO A 650 -43.60 80.34 -24.96
C PRO A 650 -42.23 80.57 -25.66
N GLY A 651 -41.66 79.44 -26.13
CA GLY A 651 -40.51 79.39 -27.05
C GLY A 651 -39.88 77.99 -27.20
N GLU A 652 -40.54 77.12 -28.00
CA GLU A 652 -40.10 75.88 -28.72
C GLU A 652 -38.79 75.13 -28.31
N GLN A 653 -38.65 73.79 -28.28
CA GLN A 653 -39.29 72.65 -28.97
C GLN A 653 -39.43 71.39 -28.05
N GLN A 654 -40.13 70.31 -28.46
CA GLN A 654 -40.38 69.07 -27.67
C GLN A 654 -40.67 67.85 -28.61
N SER A 655 -40.77 66.56 -28.22
CA SER A 655 -40.74 65.77 -26.95
C SER A 655 -40.12 64.37 -27.26
N SER A 656 -40.25 63.18 -26.60
CA SER A 656 -41.04 62.51 -25.52
C SER A 656 -40.29 61.16 -25.16
N VAL A 657 -40.67 60.10 -24.40
CA VAL A 657 -41.51 59.67 -23.22
C VAL A 657 -41.48 58.10 -23.22
N LYS A 658 -41.51 57.22 -22.20
CA LYS A 658 -41.17 56.95 -20.74
C LYS A 658 -41.15 55.36 -20.66
N GLU A 659 -41.14 54.48 -19.62
CA GLU A 659 -41.05 54.28 -18.14
C GLU A 659 -40.92 52.72 -17.91
N SER A 660 -40.80 52.03 -16.76
CA SER A 660 -40.70 52.33 -15.29
C SER A 660 -39.92 51.23 -14.48
N ASP A 661 -40.58 50.45 -13.60
CA ASP A 661 -40.10 50.08 -12.22
C ASP A 661 -40.28 48.56 -11.86
N LYS A 662 -39.56 47.84 -10.95
CA LYS A 662 -38.72 48.03 -9.70
C LYS A 662 -39.50 48.10 -8.35
N ALA A 663 -39.09 47.50 -7.21
CA ALA A 663 -38.12 46.43 -6.84
C ALA A 663 -38.32 45.99 -5.35
N GLY A 664 -37.69 44.91 -4.85
CA GLY A 664 -37.66 44.54 -3.40
C GLY A 664 -36.96 43.21 -3.02
N ALA A 665 -36.35 43.11 -1.82
CA ALA A 665 -35.67 41.91 -1.26
C ALA A 665 -35.31 42.07 0.25
N GLU A 666 -35.33 40.99 1.07
CA GLU A 666 -34.90 40.96 2.50
C GLU A 666 -34.30 39.59 2.93
N SER A 667 -33.73 39.51 4.15
CA SER A 667 -32.87 38.48 4.78
C SER A 667 -33.67 37.37 5.54
N GLU A 668 -33.19 36.40 6.36
CA GLU A 668 -31.91 36.05 7.03
C GLU A 668 -31.95 34.57 7.59
N THR A 669 -30.78 33.91 7.84
CA THR A 669 -30.46 32.79 8.81
C THR A 669 -31.37 31.52 9.00
N ASP A 670 -30.99 30.39 9.64
CA ASP A 670 -29.74 29.56 9.77
C ASP A 670 -30.08 28.18 10.47
N THR A 671 -29.10 27.27 10.62
CA THR A 671 -29.02 26.05 11.50
C THR A 671 -29.62 24.67 11.09
N GLU A 672 -28.71 23.79 10.62
CA GLU A 672 -28.36 22.39 11.04
C GLU A 672 -29.35 21.17 11.14
N ASP A 673 -28.78 20.02 10.75
CA ASP A 673 -28.93 18.61 11.21
C ASP A 673 -30.27 17.81 11.24
N TYR A 674 -30.38 16.76 10.40
CA TYR A 674 -29.92 15.39 10.77
C TYR A 674 -30.09 14.33 9.64
N GLU A 675 -29.20 13.33 9.59
CA GLU A 675 -29.41 12.08 8.82
C GLU A 675 -30.34 11.07 9.53
N LYS A 676 -31.24 10.39 8.78
CA LYS A 676 -31.45 8.93 8.90
C LYS A 676 -32.30 8.26 7.81
N VAL A 677 -31.63 7.42 7.03
CA VAL A 677 -32.00 6.06 6.58
C VAL A 677 -33.48 5.63 6.71
N GLN A 678 -34.13 5.31 5.57
CA GLN A 678 -34.72 3.97 5.36
C GLN A 678 -35.05 3.61 3.90
N ASN A 679 -35.03 2.31 3.62
CA ASN A 679 -35.22 1.72 2.29
C ASN A 679 -36.69 1.75 1.83
N GLN A 680 -36.92 1.93 0.51
CA GLN A 680 -37.95 1.15 -0.18
C GLN A 680 -37.79 1.04 -1.71
N SER A 681 -38.26 -0.09 -2.21
CA SER A 681 -38.49 -0.54 -3.60
C SER A 681 -39.55 -1.66 -3.48
N PRO A 682 -40.30 -2.05 -4.53
CA PRO A 682 -39.95 -2.04 -5.96
C PRO A 682 -41.10 -1.60 -6.89
N VAL A 683 -41.21 -2.21 -8.09
CA VAL A 683 -42.20 -1.98 -9.18
C VAL A 683 -41.82 -0.75 -10.03
N GLU A 684 -41.77 -0.76 -11.37
CA GLU A 684 -42.31 -1.68 -12.40
C GLU A 684 -41.35 -1.85 -13.62
N GLY A 685 -41.54 -2.88 -14.46
CA GLY A 685 -40.79 -3.04 -15.73
C GLY A 685 -41.04 -4.39 -16.43
N ARG A 686 -41.22 -4.41 -17.76
CA ARG A 686 -41.71 -5.59 -18.51
C ARG A 686 -41.18 -5.67 -19.95
N SER A 687 -41.08 -6.90 -20.49
CA SER A 687 -40.72 -7.27 -21.89
C SER A 687 -39.26 -6.97 -22.31
N THR A 688 -38.65 -7.66 -23.29
CA THR A 688 -39.20 -8.55 -24.36
C THR A 688 -38.29 -9.78 -24.60
N GLN A 689 -38.82 -10.84 -25.23
CA GLN A 689 -38.06 -12.02 -25.70
C GLN A 689 -37.53 -11.81 -27.13
N GLU A 690 -36.38 -12.43 -27.46
CA GLU A 690 -36.19 -13.08 -28.77
C GLU A 690 -35.15 -14.23 -28.65
N GLU A 691 -35.08 -15.13 -29.64
CA GLU A 691 -34.52 -16.49 -29.47
C GLU A 691 -33.05 -16.66 -29.89
N ALA A 692 -32.38 -17.66 -29.28
CA ALA A 692 -31.03 -18.11 -29.63
C ALA A 692 -31.03 -19.55 -30.22
N PRO A 693 -30.12 -19.88 -31.16
CA PRO A 693 -30.05 -21.20 -31.78
C PRO A 693 -29.45 -22.26 -30.84
N LYS A 694 -29.91 -23.52 -30.99
CA LYS A 694 -29.58 -24.64 -30.09
C LYS A 694 -28.38 -25.46 -30.56
N ILE A 695 -27.43 -25.70 -29.65
CA ILE A 695 -26.35 -26.70 -29.74
C ILE A 695 -26.31 -27.41 -28.36
N PRO A 696 -26.11 -28.75 -28.28
CA PRO A 696 -26.46 -29.51 -27.08
C PRO A 696 -25.51 -29.32 -25.89
N VAL A 697 -26.09 -29.33 -24.68
CA VAL A 697 -25.37 -29.26 -23.40
C VAL A 697 -25.05 -30.68 -22.91
N THR A 698 -23.78 -30.95 -22.63
CA THR A 698 -23.33 -32.16 -21.92
C THR A 698 -23.59 -32.00 -20.43
N MET A 699 -24.20 -32.99 -19.77
CA MET A 699 -24.43 -32.93 -18.32
C MET A 699 -23.13 -33.07 -17.52
N THR A 700 -22.80 -32.06 -16.73
CA THR A 700 -21.82 -32.14 -15.64
C THR A 700 -22.53 -32.39 -14.31
N CYS A 701 -22.30 -33.55 -13.69
CA CYS A 701 -22.87 -33.86 -12.38
C CYS A 701 -22.08 -33.19 -11.25
N SER A 702 -22.57 -32.05 -10.76
CA SER A 702 -22.09 -31.44 -9.52
C SER A 702 -22.54 -32.28 -8.31
N VAL A 703 -21.61 -32.98 -7.67
CA VAL A 703 -21.88 -33.69 -6.41
C VAL A 703 -21.83 -32.70 -5.25
N ALA A 704 -22.98 -32.14 -4.89
CA ALA A 704 -23.12 -31.31 -3.70
C ALA A 704 -23.40 -32.19 -2.46
N THR A 705 -22.60 -32.02 -1.41
CA THR A 705 -22.75 -32.78 -0.16
C THR A 705 -23.97 -32.28 0.62
N SER A 706 -25.03 -33.09 0.70
CA SER A 706 -26.21 -32.78 1.51
C SER A 706 -25.94 -33.06 2.99
N THR A 707 -26.10 -32.05 3.85
CA THR A 707 -26.04 -32.19 5.31
C THR A 707 -27.45 -32.16 5.90
N GLU A 708 -28.00 -33.34 6.22
CA GLU A 708 -29.22 -33.42 7.04
C GLU A 708 -28.89 -33.13 8.52
N PRO A 709 -29.73 -32.36 9.24
CA PRO A 709 -29.50 -32.06 10.66
C PRO A 709 -29.88 -33.26 11.54
N VAL A 710 -28.94 -33.72 12.38
CA VAL A 710 -29.20 -34.78 13.37
C VAL A 710 -29.92 -34.20 14.59
N GLU A 711 -31.06 -34.78 14.96
CA GLU A 711 -31.80 -34.38 16.17
C GLU A 711 -31.00 -34.71 17.44
N THR A 712 -30.81 -33.70 18.31
CA THR A 712 -30.11 -33.86 19.59
C THR A 712 -31.05 -34.42 20.65
N VAL A 713 -31.00 -35.72 20.91
CA VAL A 713 -31.67 -36.36 22.06
C VAL A 713 -30.78 -36.25 23.29
N CYS A 714 -31.26 -35.60 24.35
CA CYS A 714 -30.55 -35.50 25.62
C CYS A 714 -30.53 -36.85 26.36
N ALA A 715 -29.37 -37.25 26.88
CA ALA A 715 -29.24 -38.38 27.78
C ALA A 715 -29.33 -37.90 29.24
N GLU A 716 -30.44 -38.21 29.91
CA GLU A 716 -30.57 -37.97 31.36
C GLU A 716 -29.84 -39.04 32.19
N THR A 717 -29.54 -38.66 33.43
CA THR A 717 -28.76 -39.46 34.40
C THR A 717 -29.49 -40.72 34.87
N LEU A 718 -28.73 -41.80 35.08
CA LEU A 718 -29.13 -42.90 35.97
C LEU A 718 -28.10 -43.09 37.08
N THR A 719 -28.60 -43.09 38.31
CA THR A 719 -27.88 -43.47 39.53
C THR A 719 -28.60 -44.64 40.20
N GLU A 720 -27.99 -45.81 40.18
CA GLU A 720 -27.87 -46.77 41.31
C GLU A 720 -26.97 -47.96 40.90
#